data_AF-I0YII4-F1
#
_entry.id   AF-I0YII4-F1
#
_cell.length_a   1.000
_cell.length_b   1.000
_cell.length_c   1.000
_cell.angle_alpha   90.00
_cell.angle_beta   90.00
_cell.angle_gamma   90.00
#
_symmetry.space_group_name_H-M   'P 1'
#
loop_
_entity.id
_entity.type
_entity.pdbx_description
1 polymer ?
#
loop_
_entity_poly.entity_id
_entity_poly.type
_entity_poly.pdbx_seq_one_letter_code
_entity_poly.pdbx_strand_id
1 'polypeptide(L)'
;MSRHSWLYSIALTVLLVATSLCEAEDSGGRTDGATTRLVSDLGYRRAGQKAHPRRRALEVDFPGDAEVPPPAAAVATAADLVQAFLSGNSAADHSFLSGHYTAATAAEDASAAAFPAPGPASTAAAPAPAESGTGAPDPNSNSNVGGAAADGWRQGGAEAPGSADESLTGGEVEAGESMCAGLQGDPSEWLRSGGARGYLCAVQKMTHSSDDEFSYSFRPPPSAPWSVARQAVPRDLASLLRQKLAAESSWQDRNGSLHAASVSNFLAIPADTAYRNPQQALALIAATAADAVEQARLSMVMSGSGVMEFVPDPSKPGLLIGSDFTAFFTATVNDQSVRGVRLRPGNYIVNAGGNSDAHLIFLCNPRNRRRTPFTVDLSGSTLVFQDIKKAGFSIADCVNVEFTGPVTAHHALYALPFTQGTITDITNDTVQGYTWTVQIHDGYPTDSMMDQKSTRESYLLRYDGATRKLVDNYYDAWPNAISKVSPGTYKFAFEIALPEAKLGDLIALRGIYAHGIMLTRCTNVTIANITMHNVGMFFIIDWSGHGNRFVDNTLSPYPGPIGNGQQPALLSSNGDGIHSVGATFGPLIERNTLANMGDDAISIHGMFILVVKVNQGNSSFTVAAGNANSLGVGSRIGVYEGDQLLLLGYTNITAVREVPNPLPPAMRSRVAIRKNLTSSKFFEVSVDNWPKAFQAMRFDSLITNVELEGSGFVIRDNVIMNNRGRGMQIKAGNGVIERNTIIGPAWWGMQVMPEASWMESDWARNLRISDNFVQASYGGIFVGLIRRSDLGSGQYLMHDGITITGNTVVDAAYAPILVTSAKGVVIGGNTVKNCLCRLPGPGQGFGWITSGALIFAENVQNVSFSPVNTFINDAGCAYGDYARPIALGKNAVDVELDF
;
A
#
# COMPACT_ATOMS: atom_id res chain seq x y z
N MET A 1 4.09 -10.82 16.80
CA MET A 1 5.40 -10.99 17.50
C MET A 1 6.32 -11.71 16.53
N SER A 2 7.38 -11.05 16.05
CA SER A 2 8.28 -11.58 15.02
C SER A 2 9.31 -12.54 15.62
N ARG A 3 9.70 -13.56 14.84
CA ARG A 3 10.66 -14.63 15.21
C ARG A 3 12.08 -14.12 15.56
N HIS A 4 12.35 -12.82 15.48
CA HIS A 4 13.62 -12.22 15.91
C HIS A 4 13.73 -12.08 17.43
N SER A 5 12.61 -12.11 18.17
CA SER A 5 12.68 -12.27 19.64
C SER A 5 13.23 -13.64 20.04
N TRP A 6 13.20 -14.63 19.15
CA TRP A 6 13.53 -16.01 19.49
C TRP A 6 15.05 -16.26 19.58
N LEU A 7 15.85 -15.69 18.67
CA LEU A 7 17.32 -15.79 18.73
C LEU A 7 17.92 -14.95 19.86
N TYR A 8 17.39 -13.74 20.09
CA TYR A 8 17.76 -12.93 21.25
C TYR A 8 17.33 -13.58 22.56
N SER A 9 16.14 -14.21 22.63
CA SER A 9 15.72 -14.97 23.81
C SER A 9 16.56 -16.22 24.04
N ILE A 10 17.02 -16.92 23.00
CA ILE A 10 17.94 -18.06 23.17
C ILE A 10 19.30 -17.59 23.67
N ALA A 11 19.88 -16.55 23.07
CA ALA A 11 21.17 -16.01 23.50
C ALA A 11 21.10 -15.49 24.94
N LEU A 12 20.02 -14.79 25.31
CA LEU A 12 19.80 -14.29 26.67
C LEU A 12 19.52 -15.43 27.67
N THR A 13 18.80 -16.48 27.26
CA THR A 13 18.53 -17.67 28.10
C THR A 13 19.81 -18.49 28.31
N VAL A 14 20.64 -18.62 27.28
CA VAL A 14 21.95 -19.29 27.36
C VAL A 14 22.90 -18.48 28.24
N LEU A 15 22.92 -17.15 28.12
CA LEU A 15 23.69 -16.28 29.01
C LEU A 15 23.23 -16.40 30.46
N LEU A 16 21.91 -16.30 30.71
CA LEU A 16 21.32 -16.37 32.05
C LEU A 16 21.58 -17.74 32.70
N VAL A 17 21.46 -18.84 31.95
CA VAL A 17 21.77 -20.19 32.44
C VAL A 17 23.27 -20.36 32.71
N ALA A 18 24.15 -19.77 31.89
CA ALA A 18 25.60 -19.81 32.10
C ALA A 18 26.04 -19.00 33.33
N THR A 19 25.45 -17.81 33.57
CA THR A 19 25.71 -17.02 34.80
C THR A 19 25.22 -17.73 36.06
N SER A 20 24.03 -18.34 36.03
CA SER A 20 23.49 -19.08 37.19
C SER A 20 24.27 -20.35 37.52
N LEU A 21 24.95 -20.95 36.53
CA LEU A 21 25.82 -22.12 36.73
C LEU A 21 27.20 -21.71 37.26
N CYS A 22 27.72 -20.55 36.88
CA CYS A 22 28.97 -20.02 37.43
C CYS A 22 28.83 -19.57 38.90
N GLU A 23 27.70 -18.96 39.29
CA GLU A 23 27.43 -18.58 40.69
C GLU A 23 27.24 -19.80 41.64
N ALA A 24 26.88 -20.96 41.08
CA ALA A 24 26.71 -22.20 41.82
C ALA A 24 28.01 -22.98 42.06
N GLU A 25 29.07 -22.72 41.28
CA GLU A 25 30.39 -23.34 41.47
C GLU A 25 31.30 -22.53 42.41
N ASP A 26 31.12 -21.21 42.52
CA ASP A 26 31.92 -20.36 43.42
C ASP A 26 31.42 -20.30 44.87
N SER A 27 30.19 -20.74 45.15
CA SER A 27 29.62 -20.81 46.50
C SER A 27 29.68 -22.23 47.08
N GLY A 28 30.91 -22.72 47.28
CA GLY A 28 31.17 -23.95 48.03
C GLY A 28 30.71 -23.83 49.50
N GLY A 29 29.42 -24.07 49.77
CA GLY A 29 28.88 -24.21 51.12
C GLY A 29 27.50 -23.56 51.32
N ARG A 30 26.50 -24.41 51.62
CA ARG A 30 25.17 -24.11 52.21
C ARG A 30 24.62 -22.69 52.03
N THR A 31 23.67 -22.55 51.11
CA THR A 31 22.72 -21.42 51.08
C THR A 31 21.33 -21.89 51.51
N ASP A 32 20.85 -21.35 52.64
CA ASP A 32 19.44 -21.39 53.04
C ASP A 32 18.57 -20.58 52.06
N GLY A 33 17.29 -20.91 52.00
CA GLY A 33 16.38 -20.59 50.91
C GLY A 33 16.28 -19.12 50.52
N ALA A 34 16.70 -18.81 49.28
CA ALA A 34 16.31 -17.60 48.55
C ALA A 34 16.59 -17.71 47.04
N THR A 35 16.20 -18.81 46.37
CA THR A 35 16.30 -18.91 44.90
C THR A 35 15.26 -19.89 44.34
N THR A 36 13.98 -19.58 44.57
CA THR A 36 12.86 -20.21 43.84
C THR A 36 11.69 -19.25 43.76
N ARG A 37 11.89 -18.09 43.14
CA ARG A 37 10.83 -17.17 42.71
C ARG A 37 11.29 -16.40 41.48
N LEU A 38 11.34 -17.07 40.33
CA LEU A 38 11.42 -16.39 39.04
C LEU A 38 10.99 -17.28 37.86
N VAL A 39 10.11 -18.26 38.08
CA VAL A 39 9.44 -18.99 36.98
C VAL A 39 8.07 -19.49 37.46
N SER A 40 7.14 -18.59 37.82
CA SER A 40 5.73 -18.98 38.07
C SER A 40 4.71 -17.83 38.07
N ASP A 41 4.90 -16.75 37.31
CA ASP A 41 3.90 -15.66 37.24
C ASP A 41 3.58 -15.20 35.80
N LEU A 42 3.35 -16.16 34.91
CA LEU A 42 2.66 -15.93 33.63
C LEU A 42 1.58 -17.01 33.44
N GLY A 43 0.43 -16.83 34.10
CA GLY A 43 -0.74 -17.70 33.95
C GLY A 43 -1.98 -17.18 34.70
N TYR A 44 -2.92 -16.61 33.96
CA TYR A 44 -4.26 -16.13 34.35
C TYR A 44 -4.98 -16.90 35.47
N ARG A 45 -5.63 -16.18 36.41
CA ARG A 45 -7.01 -16.50 36.87
C ARG A 45 -7.74 -15.31 37.52
N ARG A 46 -9.05 -15.27 37.25
CA ARG A 46 -10.09 -14.36 37.72
C ARG A 46 -10.38 -14.50 39.23
N ALA A 47 -10.80 -13.40 39.87
CA ALA A 47 -11.98 -13.33 40.74
C ALA A 47 -12.36 -11.86 41.00
N GLY A 48 -13.65 -11.53 40.95
CA GLY A 48 -14.19 -10.25 41.38
C GLY A 48 -14.96 -10.38 42.70
N GLN A 49 -15.02 -9.30 43.49
CA GLN A 49 -16.24 -8.59 43.89
C GLN A 49 -16.03 -7.73 45.15
N LYS A 50 -16.55 -6.48 45.04
CA LYS A 50 -17.21 -5.62 46.04
C LYS A 50 -16.43 -5.08 47.25
N ALA A 51 -16.23 -3.76 47.31
CA ALA A 51 -17.06 -2.82 48.09
C ALA A 51 -16.51 -1.36 48.05
N HIS A 52 -17.41 -0.40 47.81
CA HIS A 52 -17.27 1.05 48.11
C HIS A 52 -17.40 1.32 49.64
N PRO A 53 -17.35 2.57 50.17
CA PRO A 53 -16.95 3.89 49.63
C PRO A 53 -16.04 4.73 50.58
N ARG A 54 -15.54 5.89 50.12
CA ARG A 54 -15.68 7.25 50.73
C ARG A 54 -14.41 8.14 50.64
N ARG A 55 -14.63 9.27 49.94
CA ARG A 55 -14.42 10.69 50.31
C ARG A 55 -13.00 11.26 50.63
N ARG A 56 -12.85 12.46 50.04
CA ARG A 56 -12.04 13.66 50.37
C ARG A 56 -10.59 13.61 49.88
N ALA A 57 -10.22 14.36 48.85
CA ALA A 57 -10.10 15.83 48.74
C ALA A 57 -8.95 16.37 49.59
N LEU A 58 -7.88 16.81 48.92
CA LEU A 58 -7.12 18.02 49.27
C LEU A 58 -6.17 18.38 48.11
N GLU A 59 -6.47 19.53 47.50
CA GLU A 59 -5.54 20.39 46.77
C GLU A 59 -4.37 20.79 47.69
N VAL A 60 -3.15 20.93 47.16
CA VAL A 60 -2.26 22.09 47.42
C VAL A 60 -1.32 22.26 46.22
N ASP A 61 -1.11 23.53 45.88
CA ASP A 61 -0.47 24.12 44.72
C ASP A 61 0.96 24.62 45.04
N PHE A 62 1.84 24.61 44.02
CA PHE A 62 3.07 25.42 43.79
C PHE A 62 4.28 25.37 44.79
N PRO A 63 5.45 25.98 44.49
CA PRO A 63 6.31 25.97 43.27
C PRO A 63 7.82 25.78 43.63
N GLY A 64 8.73 25.81 42.64
CA GLY A 64 10.06 26.41 42.84
C GLY A 64 11.30 25.54 42.57
N ASP A 65 12.13 26.03 41.67
CA ASP A 65 13.51 25.62 41.38
C ASP A 65 14.45 25.74 42.61
N ALA A 66 15.38 24.80 42.77
CA ALA A 66 16.81 25.03 43.04
C ALA A 66 17.55 23.72 43.42
N GLU A 67 18.75 23.56 42.85
CA GLU A 67 19.73 22.50 43.08
C GLU A 67 20.26 22.46 44.53
N VAL A 68 20.46 21.25 45.10
CA VAL A 68 21.60 20.82 45.96
C VAL A 68 21.68 19.27 45.96
N PRO A 69 22.86 18.62 45.81
CA PRO A 69 23.04 17.15 45.73
C PRO A 69 23.21 16.47 47.10
N PRO A 70 22.87 15.18 47.28
CA PRO A 70 23.89 14.11 47.53
C PRO A 70 23.38 12.67 47.18
N PRO A 71 24.01 11.54 47.58
CA PRO A 71 25.41 11.10 47.58
C PRO A 71 25.65 9.85 46.69
N ALA A 72 26.92 9.53 46.44
CA ALA A 72 27.38 8.36 45.71
C ALA A 72 27.04 7.03 46.42
N ALA A 73 26.46 6.09 45.65
CA ALA A 73 26.57 4.65 45.87
C ALA A 73 26.66 3.98 44.49
N ALA A 74 27.87 3.53 44.15
CA ALA A 74 28.14 2.83 42.90
C ALA A 74 27.59 1.41 42.97
N VAL A 75 26.64 1.09 42.09
CA VAL A 75 26.33 -0.29 41.70
C VAL A 75 26.87 -0.45 40.28
N ALA A 76 28.04 -1.07 40.16
CA ALA A 76 28.64 -1.37 38.85
C ALA A 76 27.71 -2.32 38.09
N THR A 77 27.46 -2.02 36.82
CA THR A 77 26.64 -2.88 35.96
C THR A 77 27.52 -3.89 35.24
N ALA A 78 26.95 -5.01 34.80
CA ALA A 78 27.66 -6.08 34.09
C ALA A 78 28.39 -5.60 32.80
N ALA A 79 28.11 -4.41 32.30
CA ALA A 79 28.83 -3.79 31.19
C ALA A 79 30.25 -3.30 31.60
N ASP A 80 30.43 -2.88 32.86
CA ASP A 80 31.70 -2.32 33.37
C ASP A 80 32.75 -3.42 33.61
N LEU A 81 32.29 -4.63 33.97
CA LEU A 81 33.14 -5.83 34.11
C LEU A 81 33.64 -6.37 32.76
N VAL A 82 32.86 -6.18 31.69
CA VAL A 82 33.26 -6.60 30.32
C VAL A 82 34.28 -5.64 29.71
N GLN A 83 34.20 -4.34 30.04
CA GLN A 83 35.21 -3.34 29.65
C GLN A 83 36.57 -3.54 30.36
N ALA A 84 36.56 -3.97 31.63
CA ALA A 84 37.77 -4.30 32.38
C ALA A 84 38.47 -5.58 31.87
N PHE A 85 37.72 -6.54 31.30
CA PHE A 85 38.27 -7.78 30.74
C PHE A 85 38.89 -7.58 29.34
N LEU A 86 38.44 -6.57 28.59
CA LEU A 86 38.94 -6.26 27.24
C LEU A 86 40.13 -5.30 27.21
N SER A 87 40.54 -4.74 28.35
CA SER A 87 41.64 -3.76 28.47
C SER A 87 42.93 -4.33 29.08
N GLY A 88 43.26 -5.59 28.73
CA GLY A 88 44.52 -6.24 29.11
C GLY A 88 45.75 -5.62 28.44
N ASN A 89 46.48 -4.80 29.21
CA ASN A 89 47.78 -4.21 28.91
C ASN A 89 48.83 -5.24 28.43
N SER A 90 49.61 -4.85 27.41
CA SER A 90 51.03 -5.19 27.34
C SER A 90 51.82 -3.88 27.21
N ALA A 91 52.74 -3.69 28.14
CA ALA A 91 53.61 -2.53 28.24
C ALA A 91 54.88 -2.74 27.41
N ALA A 92 55.29 -1.72 26.64
CA ALA A 92 56.70 -1.45 26.32
C ALA A 92 56.87 0.02 25.88
N ASP A 93 57.63 0.74 26.70
CA ASP A 93 58.36 2.01 26.54
C ASP A 93 58.50 2.67 25.15
N HIS A 94 58.25 4.00 25.08
CA HIS A 94 59.30 5.05 25.17
C HIS A 94 58.77 6.44 24.70
N SER A 95 58.73 7.37 25.66
CA SER A 95 59.23 8.75 25.60
C SER A 95 58.74 9.82 24.59
N PHE A 96 58.31 10.94 25.21
CA PHE A 96 58.71 12.35 24.99
C PHE A 96 57.94 13.31 24.03
N LEU A 97 57.59 14.45 24.66
CA LEU A 97 57.47 15.87 24.20
C LEU A 97 56.27 16.22 23.30
N SER A 98 55.21 16.89 23.80
CA SER A 98 55.08 18.31 24.24
C SER A 98 54.99 19.34 23.11
N GLY A 99 53.93 20.17 23.13
CA GLY A 99 53.79 21.43 22.38
C GLY A 99 52.35 21.60 21.85
N HIS A 100 51.41 22.14 22.62
CA HIS A 100 51.03 23.58 22.71
C HIS A 100 50.92 24.31 21.37
N TYR A 101 49.71 24.80 21.06
CA TYR A 101 49.28 26.19 20.74
C TYR A 101 47.89 26.11 20.06
N THR A 102 46.78 26.34 20.77
CA THR A 102 46.01 27.61 20.89
C THR A 102 45.68 28.37 19.60
N ALA A 103 44.35 28.42 19.36
CA ALA A 103 43.51 29.62 19.21
C ALA A 103 43.09 30.15 17.83
N ALA A 104 41.85 30.68 17.88
CA ALA A 104 41.22 31.73 17.08
C ALA A 104 40.55 31.30 15.76
N THR A 105 39.22 31.28 15.60
CA THR A 105 38.14 32.32 15.68
C THR A 105 37.99 33.20 14.43
N ALA A 106 36.71 33.49 14.14
CA ALA A 106 36.09 34.40 13.17
C ALA A 106 35.91 33.83 11.75
N ALA A 107 34.73 33.68 11.15
CA ALA A 107 33.44 34.41 11.09
C ALA A 107 33.22 35.07 9.71
N GLU A 108 31.94 35.06 9.30
CA GLU A 108 31.25 35.87 8.27
C GLU A 108 31.06 35.27 6.84
N ASP A 109 29.83 34.75 6.67
CA ASP A 109 28.73 35.26 5.84
C ASP A 109 28.78 35.37 4.29
N ALA A 110 27.82 34.63 3.72
CA ALA A 110 26.79 35.02 2.76
C ALA A 110 27.15 35.66 1.40
N SER A 111 26.76 34.97 0.32
CA SER A 111 26.17 35.63 -0.85
C SER A 111 25.26 34.69 -1.65
N ALA A 112 24.01 35.12 -1.82
CA ALA A 112 23.00 34.60 -2.71
C ALA A 112 23.39 34.75 -4.19
N ALA A 113 22.93 33.83 -5.05
CA ALA A 113 22.98 33.98 -6.50
C ALA A 113 21.59 33.78 -7.11
N ALA A 114 21.10 34.84 -7.76
CA ALA A 114 19.85 34.90 -8.48
C ALA A 114 20.00 34.40 -9.94
N PHE A 115 18.92 33.81 -10.45
CA PHE A 115 18.72 33.42 -11.83
C PHE A 115 18.44 34.64 -12.74
N PRO A 116 18.85 34.63 -14.03
CA PRO A 116 18.37 35.59 -15.01
C PRO A 116 17.17 35.08 -15.82
N ALA A 117 16.22 35.98 -16.06
CA ALA A 117 15.05 35.81 -16.93
C ALA A 117 15.39 36.08 -18.42
N PRO A 118 14.54 35.64 -19.38
CA PRO A 118 14.87 35.55 -20.80
C PRO A 118 14.49 36.80 -21.62
N GLY A 119 15.21 37.03 -22.72
CA GLY A 119 14.91 38.04 -23.76
C GLY A 119 14.70 37.40 -25.15
N PRO A 120 14.11 38.12 -26.13
CA PRO A 120 13.15 37.54 -27.08
C PRO A 120 13.67 37.28 -28.51
N ALA A 121 12.97 36.33 -29.16
CA ALA A 121 12.63 36.14 -30.58
C ALA A 121 13.63 36.49 -31.70
N SER A 122 13.95 35.47 -32.53
CA SER A 122 14.23 35.65 -33.95
C SER A 122 13.66 34.48 -34.79
N THR A 123 12.99 34.85 -35.87
CA THR A 123 12.27 34.06 -36.88
C THR A 123 13.17 33.29 -37.86
N ALA A 124 12.83 32.04 -38.16
CA ALA A 124 13.15 31.34 -39.42
C ALA A 124 12.20 30.12 -39.56
N ALA A 125 11.16 30.21 -40.39
CA ALA A 125 11.10 29.72 -41.78
C ALA A 125 11.00 28.19 -41.92
N ALA A 126 9.79 27.72 -42.22
CA ALA A 126 9.45 26.34 -42.59
C ALA A 126 9.72 26.08 -44.09
N PRO A 127 9.98 24.83 -44.52
CA PRO A 127 9.84 24.43 -45.90
C PRO A 127 8.49 23.72 -46.16
N ALA A 128 7.80 24.18 -47.21
CA ALA A 128 6.60 23.57 -47.79
C ALA A 128 6.94 22.33 -48.66
N PRO A 129 5.96 21.47 -48.97
CA PRO A 129 6.17 20.17 -49.62
C PRO A 129 6.23 20.27 -51.14
N ALA A 130 6.94 19.34 -51.78
CA ALA A 130 7.01 19.20 -53.23
C ALA A 130 5.95 18.21 -53.75
N GLU A 131 5.20 18.65 -54.76
CA GLU A 131 4.32 17.87 -55.62
C GLU A 131 5.11 17.03 -56.65
N SER A 132 4.60 15.85 -56.99
CA SER A 132 4.63 15.33 -58.37
C SER A 132 3.57 14.22 -58.52
N GLY A 133 2.62 14.43 -59.43
CA GLY A 133 1.51 13.52 -59.71
C GLY A 133 1.74 12.55 -60.87
N THR A 134 0.60 12.13 -61.45
CA THR A 134 0.37 11.17 -62.56
C THR A 134 0.39 9.69 -62.14
N GLY A 135 -0.62 8.85 -62.41
CA GLY A 135 -1.89 9.01 -63.11
C GLY A 135 -2.81 7.79 -62.90
N ALA A 136 -4.11 8.01 -63.13
CA ALA A 136 -5.23 7.06 -63.06
C ALA A 136 -5.20 6.02 -64.23
N PRO A 137 -6.09 5.00 -64.33
CA PRO A 137 -7.56 5.14 -64.27
C PRO A 137 -8.36 4.06 -63.51
N ASP A 138 -9.53 4.51 -63.05
CA ASP A 138 -10.74 3.75 -62.68
C ASP A 138 -11.43 3.16 -63.94
N PRO A 139 -12.22 2.07 -63.82
CA PRO A 139 -13.63 2.26 -64.19
C PRO A 139 -14.68 1.47 -63.38
N ASN A 140 -15.84 2.13 -63.31
CA ASN A 140 -17.24 1.67 -63.20
C ASN A 140 -17.83 1.49 -61.79
N SER A 141 -18.69 2.38 -61.25
CA SER A 141 -19.93 3.05 -61.73
C SER A 141 -21.22 2.38 -61.26
N ASN A 142 -22.20 3.25 -60.98
CA ASN A 142 -23.64 3.08 -60.82
C ASN A 142 -24.14 2.69 -59.41
N SER A 143 -24.86 3.52 -58.65
CA SER A 143 -25.93 4.53 -58.87
C SER A 143 -27.23 4.04 -58.25
N ASN A 144 -27.78 4.79 -57.28
CA ASN A 144 -29.15 5.32 -57.21
C ASN A 144 -29.54 5.57 -55.74
N VAL A 145 -29.75 6.82 -55.30
CA VAL A 145 -30.88 7.77 -55.53
C VAL A 145 -31.92 7.70 -54.40
N GLY A 146 -32.19 8.88 -53.82
CA GLY A 146 -33.37 9.24 -53.02
C GLY A 146 -33.06 9.39 -51.53
N GLY A 147 -33.19 10.54 -50.86
CA GLY A 147 -33.91 11.78 -51.16
C GLY A 147 -34.74 12.19 -49.94
N ALA A 148 -34.36 13.32 -49.32
CA ALA A 148 -35.17 14.31 -48.58
C ALA A 148 -36.06 13.85 -47.38
N ALA A 149 -35.82 14.41 -46.18
CA ALA A 149 -36.57 15.53 -45.53
C ALA A 149 -37.34 14.99 -44.30
N ALA A 150 -37.03 15.41 -43.08
CA ALA A 150 -37.48 16.62 -42.38
C ALA A 150 -38.93 16.54 -41.85
N ASP A 151 -39.08 17.02 -40.61
CA ASP A 151 -40.29 17.40 -39.86
C ASP A 151 -41.01 16.37 -38.98
N GLY A 152 -41.33 16.83 -37.76
CA GLY A 152 -42.61 16.49 -37.13
C GLY A 152 -42.59 16.16 -35.64
N TRP A 153 -42.48 17.19 -34.78
CA TRP A 153 -42.98 17.13 -33.40
C TRP A 153 -44.48 16.80 -33.36
N ARG A 154 -44.93 15.92 -32.44
CA ARG A 154 -46.15 16.13 -31.63
C ARG A 154 -46.28 15.15 -30.44
N GLN A 155 -46.95 15.70 -29.44
CA GLN A 155 -47.18 15.28 -28.05
C GLN A 155 -48.23 14.17 -27.86
N GLY A 156 -48.25 13.61 -26.65
CA GLY A 156 -49.35 12.85 -26.02
C GLY A 156 -48.89 11.45 -25.62
N GLY A 157 -49.09 10.93 -24.41
CA GLY A 157 -49.84 11.31 -23.22
C GLY A 157 -49.60 10.22 -22.16
N ALA A 158 -49.85 10.56 -20.90
CA ALA A 158 -49.62 9.73 -19.72
C ALA A 158 -50.34 8.37 -19.75
N GLU A 159 -49.77 7.37 -19.07
CA GLU A 159 -50.52 6.45 -18.20
C GLU A 159 -49.59 5.70 -17.24
N ALA A 160 -49.94 5.73 -15.95
CA ALA A 160 -49.38 4.88 -14.89
C ALA A 160 -49.94 3.45 -15.00
N PRO A 161 -49.41 2.50 -14.21
CA PRO A 161 -50.34 1.85 -13.29
C PRO A 161 -49.78 1.68 -11.88
N GLY A 162 -50.66 1.92 -10.92
CA GLY A 162 -50.48 1.59 -9.51
C GLY A 162 -50.87 0.14 -9.19
N SER A 163 -50.28 -0.33 -8.10
CA SER A 163 -50.81 -1.20 -7.06
C SER A 163 -51.99 -2.14 -7.39
N ALA A 164 -51.73 -3.44 -7.22
CA ALA A 164 -52.70 -4.36 -6.63
C ALA A 164 -51.97 -5.24 -5.61
N ASP A 165 -52.50 -5.17 -4.40
CA ASP A 165 -52.18 -5.90 -3.19
C ASP A 165 -53.07 -7.16 -3.19
N GLU A 166 -52.52 -8.35 -2.97
CA GLU A 166 -53.29 -9.50 -2.50
C GLU A 166 -52.44 -10.41 -1.62
N SER A 167 -52.91 -10.54 -0.39
CA SER A 167 -52.42 -11.35 0.72
C SER A 167 -52.55 -12.85 0.47
N LEU A 168 -51.50 -13.62 0.75
CA LEU A 168 -51.61 -15.03 1.12
C LEU A 168 -50.67 -15.36 2.28
N THR A 169 -51.29 -15.72 3.41
CA THR A 169 -50.69 -16.30 4.60
C THR A 169 -50.38 -17.78 4.41
N GLY A 170 -49.22 -18.23 4.92
CA GLY A 170 -49.00 -19.61 5.41
C GLY A 170 -48.23 -20.56 4.48
N GLY A 171 -47.09 -21.07 4.96
CA GLY A 171 -46.41 -22.23 4.37
C GLY A 171 -44.88 -22.18 4.50
N GLU A 172 -44.35 -22.45 5.69
CA GLU A 172 -42.96 -22.88 5.87
C GLU A 172 -42.82 -24.37 5.48
N VAL A 173 -41.58 -24.75 5.15
CA VAL A 173 -41.01 -26.12 5.05
C VAL A 173 -41.11 -26.82 3.67
N GLU A 174 -39.93 -27.23 3.18
CA GLU A 174 -39.60 -28.35 2.26
C GLU A 174 -38.76 -27.98 1.02
N ALA A 175 -37.44 -27.84 1.23
CA ALA A 175 -36.43 -28.01 0.18
C ALA A 175 -35.14 -28.57 0.80
N GLY A 176 -35.20 -29.82 1.31
CA GLY A 176 -34.06 -30.46 1.97
C GLY A 176 -33.93 -31.98 1.81
N GLU A 177 -34.95 -32.70 1.32
CA GLU A 177 -34.97 -34.17 1.45
C GLU A 177 -34.62 -34.98 0.18
N SER A 178 -34.38 -34.39 -0.99
CA SER A 178 -34.22 -35.20 -2.21
C SER A 178 -32.80 -35.69 -2.53
N MET A 179 -31.78 -35.42 -1.69
CA MET A 179 -30.37 -35.69 -2.06
C MET A 179 -29.84 -37.08 -1.65
N CYS A 180 -30.46 -37.78 -0.70
CA CYS A 180 -29.92 -39.02 -0.09
C CYS A 180 -30.80 -40.27 -0.25
N ALA A 181 -31.88 -40.21 -1.03
CA ALA A 181 -32.72 -41.37 -1.31
C ALA A 181 -31.96 -42.40 -2.18
N GLY A 182 -31.65 -43.57 -1.60
CA GLY A 182 -31.07 -44.71 -2.33
C GLY A 182 -29.79 -45.33 -1.73
N LEU A 183 -29.23 -44.76 -0.65
CA LEU A 183 -28.06 -45.35 0.04
C LEU A 183 -28.50 -46.17 1.26
N GLN A 184 -28.37 -47.51 1.18
CA GLN A 184 -28.51 -48.42 2.32
C GLN A 184 -27.12 -48.91 2.74
N GLY A 185 -26.74 -48.70 4.01
CA GLY A 185 -25.43 -49.08 4.59
C GLY A 185 -24.99 -48.21 5.78
N ASP A 186 -23.91 -48.60 6.45
CA ASP A 186 -23.31 -47.90 7.60
C ASP A 186 -22.60 -46.60 7.13
N PRO A 187 -22.87 -45.43 7.75
CA PRO A 187 -22.22 -44.15 7.39
C PRO A 187 -20.68 -44.16 7.41
N SER A 188 -20.06 -45.06 8.18
CA SER A 188 -18.61 -45.19 8.27
C SER A 188 -17.96 -45.81 7.03
N GLU A 189 -18.73 -46.50 6.18
CA GLU A 189 -18.25 -47.03 4.90
C GLU A 189 -18.27 -45.98 3.77
N TRP A 190 -19.18 -45.00 3.83
CA TRP A 190 -19.32 -43.95 2.80
C TRP A 190 -18.19 -42.90 2.84
N LEU A 191 -17.51 -42.76 3.98
CA LEU A 191 -16.36 -41.86 4.14
C LEU A 191 -15.07 -42.43 3.52
N ARG A 192 -15.01 -43.73 3.24
CA ARG A 192 -13.80 -44.38 2.70
C ARG A 192 -13.72 -44.40 1.18
N SER A 193 -14.81 -44.13 0.46
CA SER A 193 -14.87 -44.20 -1.02
C SER A 193 -14.60 -42.86 -1.74
N GLY A 194 -14.29 -41.78 -1.02
CA GLY A 194 -13.69 -40.56 -1.58
C GLY A 194 -14.57 -39.67 -2.47
N GLY A 195 -15.88 -39.93 -2.57
CA GLY A 195 -16.81 -39.11 -3.36
C GLY A 195 -17.52 -38.02 -2.57
N ALA A 196 -17.57 -36.78 -3.10
CA ALA A 196 -18.19 -35.60 -2.46
C ALA A 196 -19.67 -35.80 -2.06
N ARG A 197 -20.40 -36.68 -2.76
CA ARG A 197 -21.82 -36.99 -2.49
C ARG A 197 -22.02 -37.84 -1.22
N GLY A 198 -21.06 -38.70 -0.86
CA GLY A 198 -21.10 -39.48 0.38
C GLY A 198 -20.82 -38.64 1.63
N TYR A 199 -19.97 -37.62 1.48
CA TYR A 199 -19.62 -36.69 2.56
C TYR A 199 -20.82 -35.82 2.97
N LEU A 200 -21.59 -35.32 2.00
CA LEU A 200 -22.78 -34.50 2.24
C LEU A 200 -23.91 -35.27 2.95
N CYS A 201 -24.17 -36.52 2.56
CA CYS A 201 -25.21 -37.34 3.21
C CYS A 201 -24.84 -37.81 4.62
N ALA A 202 -23.54 -38.05 4.90
CA ALA A 202 -23.08 -38.42 6.25
C ALA A 202 -23.24 -37.26 7.25
N VAL A 203 -22.96 -36.03 6.80
CA VAL A 203 -23.11 -34.82 7.62
C VAL A 203 -24.59 -34.52 7.91
N GLN A 204 -25.47 -34.69 6.92
CA GLN A 204 -26.90 -34.39 7.05
C GLN A 204 -27.62 -35.35 8.03
N LYS A 205 -27.24 -36.63 8.08
CA LYS A 205 -27.82 -37.62 9.03
C LYS A 205 -27.35 -37.44 10.48
N MET A 206 -26.16 -36.89 10.72
CA MET A 206 -25.64 -36.65 12.08
C MET A 206 -26.23 -35.40 12.75
N THR A 207 -26.89 -34.53 11.99
CA THR A 207 -27.40 -33.23 12.47
C THR A 207 -28.89 -33.20 12.84
N HIS A 208 -29.62 -34.32 12.77
CA HIS A 208 -31.08 -34.39 13.00
C HIS A 208 -31.53 -35.20 14.23
N SER A 209 -30.70 -35.31 15.28
CA SER A 209 -31.17 -35.81 16.58
C SER A 209 -30.65 -34.94 17.73
N SER A 210 -31.45 -33.99 18.17
CA SER A 210 -31.33 -33.41 19.52
C SER A 210 -32.48 -33.92 20.40
N ASP A 211 -32.16 -34.05 21.69
CA ASP A 211 -33.08 -34.07 22.85
C ASP A 211 -33.75 -35.41 23.20
N ASP A 212 -33.09 -36.21 24.06
CA ASP A 212 -33.43 -36.34 25.50
C ASP A 212 -32.63 -37.46 26.24
N GLU A 213 -32.58 -37.30 27.55
CA GLU A 213 -31.77 -37.95 28.60
C GLU A 213 -31.63 -39.50 28.58
N PHE A 214 -30.42 -40.01 28.89
CA PHE A 214 -30.21 -40.96 29.99
C PHE A 214 -28.74 -40.97 30.44
N SER A 215 -28.57 -41.11 31.75
CA SER A 215 -27.37 -40.91 32.56
C SER A 215 -26.49 -42.17 32.71
N TYR A 216 -25.19 -41.98 32.97
CA TYR A 216 -24.49 -42.65 34.07
C TYR A 216 -23.32 -41.81 34.59
N SER A 217 -23.19 -41.84 35.91
CA SER A 217 -22.38 -41.03 36.81
C SER A 217 -20.94 -41.53 36.96
N PHE A 218 -20.01 -40.64 37.37
CA PHE A 218 -19.42 -40.69 38.72
C PHE A 218 -18.61 -39.41 39.02
N ARG A 219 -18.78 -38.90 40.24
CA ARG A 219 -18.13 -37.71 40.82
C ARG A 219 -17.00 -38.09 41.80
N PRO A 220 -16.12 -37.12 42.17
CA PRO A 220 -14.78 -37.29 42.79
C PRO A 220 -14.84 -37.16 44.34
N PRO A 221 -13.73 -37.23 45.15
CA PRO A 221 -12.75 -36.13 45.38
C PRO A 221 -11.34 -36.67 45.87
N PRO A 222 -10.40 -36.00 46.61
CA PRO A 222 -10.09 -34.59 46.97
C PRO A 222 -8.58 -34.20 46.80
N SER A 223 -8.14 -33.08 47.39
CA SER A 223 -6.80 -32.41 47.38
C SER A 223 -5.68 -32.93 48.34
N ALA A 224 -4.39 -32.83 47.90
CA ALA A 224 -3.07 -32.67 48.61
C ALA A 224 -2.46 -33.85 49.45
N PRO A 225 -1.10 -34.02 49.63
CA PRO A 225 -0.02 -33.01 49.78
C PRO A 225 1.36 -33.29 49.10
N TRP A 226 2.33 -32.39 49.36
CA TRP A 226 3.73 -32.31 48.91
C TRP A 226 4.64 -33.53 49.23
N SER A 227 5.75 -33.60 48.48
CA SER A 227 7.02 -34.36 48.66
C SER A 227 7.18 -35.67 47.88
N VAL A 228 7.89 -35.59 46.75
CA VAL A 228 9.20 -36.22 46.50
C VAL A 228 9.70 -35.66 45.16
N ALA A 229 10.74 -34.84 45.23
CA ALA A 229 11.49 -34.35 44.10
C ALA A 229 12.65 -35.31 43.78
N ARG A 230 13.11 -35.22 42.53
CA ARG A 230 14.46 -35.41 41.98
C ARG A 230 14.63 -36.61 41.05
N GLN A 231 15.27 -36.29 39.91
CA GLN A 231 15.84 -37.15 38.87
C GLN A 231 14.90 -37.58 37.73
N ALA A 232 14.76 -36.71 36.71
CA ALA A 232 14.75 -37.09 35.27
C ALA A 232 14.34 -35.91 34.36
N VAL A 233 15.15 -34.84 34.26
CA VAL A 233 14.96 -33.81 33.21
C VAL A 233 16.27 -33.26 32.60
N PRO A 234 17.25 -34.07 32.15
CA PRO A 234 18.22 -33.49 31.18
C PRO A 234 18.49 -34.31 29.91
N ARG A 235 17.78 -35.41 29.62
CA ARG A 235 18.07 -36.21 28.41
C ARG A 235 17.26 -35.83 27.16
N ASP A 236 16.11 -35.15 27.29
CA ASP A 236 15.22 -34.90 26.16
C ASP A 236 15.48 -33.61 25.37
N LEU A 237 16.12 -32.60 25.95
CA LEU A 237 16.31 -31.32 25.25
C LEU A 237 17.37 -31.42 24.14
N ALA A 238 18.47 -32.14 24.40
CA ALA A 238 19.53 -32.39 23.42
C ALA A 238 19.08 -33.36 22.31
N SER A 239 18.13 -34.25 22.60
CA SER A 239 17.48 -35.15 21.64
C SER A 239 16.55 -34.37 20.69
N LEU A 240 15.73 -33.47 21.24
CA LEU A 240 14.83 -32.61 20.46
C LEU A 240 15.58 -31.64 19.54
N LEU A 241 16.71 -31.09 20.02
CA LEU A 241 17.58 -30.21 19.23
C LEU A 241 18.23 -30.95 18.06
N ARG A 242 18.68 -32.20 18.27
CA ARG A 242 19.22 -33.04 17.18
C ARG A 242 18.17 -33.41 16.14
N GLN A 243 16.95 -33.77 16.57
CA GLN A 243 15.87 -34.10 15.62
C GLN A 243 15.46 -32.89 14.77
N LYS A 244 15.46 -31.68 15.33
CA LYS A 244 15.18 -30.45 14.57
C LYS A 244 16.32 -30.05 13.64
N LEU A 245 17.57 -30.15 14.08
CA LEU A 245 18.74 -29.81 13.26
C LEU A 245 19.00 -30.83 12.14
N ALA A 246 18.75 -32.12 12.39
CA ALA A 246 18.82 -33.16 11.36
C ALA A 246 17.76 -32.97 10.27
N ALA A 247 16.56 -32.47 10.64
CA ALA A 247 15.49 -32.15 9.69
C ALA A 247 15.80 -30.93 8.80
N GLU A 248 16.68 -30.02 9.23
CA GLU A 248 17.13 -28.88 8.43
C GLU A 248 18.35 -29.24 7.54
N SER A 249 19.18 -30.20 7.95
CA SER A 249 20.35 -30.65 7.17
C SER A 249 20.06 -31.53 5.94
N SER A 250 18.83 -32.06 5.82
CA SER A 250 18.42 -32.94 4.72
C SER A 250 17.85 -32.21 3.50
N TRP A 251 17.79 -30.88 3.52
CA TRP A 251 17.49 -30.05 2.35
C TRP A 251 18.79 -29.61 1.66
N GLN A 252 19.34 -30.49 0.83
CA GLN A 252 20.41 -30.15 -0.11
C GLN A 252 19.81 -29.54 -1.40
N ASP A 253 19.88 -28.23 -1.53
CA ASP A 253 19.74 -27.55 -2.82
C ASP A 253 21.08 -27.58 -3.58
N ARG A 254 21.04 -27.84 -4.89
CA ARG A 254 22.22 -28.09 -5.75
C ARG A 254 23.10 -26.87 -6.07
N ASN A 255 23.23 -25.91 -5.16
CA ASN A 255 24.17 -24.79 -5.29
C ASN A 255 24.84 -24.56 -3.94
N GLY A 256 26.01 -25.19 -3.75
CA GLY A 256 26.78 -25.17 -2.51
C GLY A 256 27.03 -23.75 -1.98
N SER A 257 26.24 -23.36 -0.97
CA SER A 257 26.32 -22.07 -0.31
C SER A 257 27.09 -22.15 1.02
N LEU A 258 27.74 -21.04 1.39
CA LEU A 258 28.52 -20.83 2.62
C LEU A 258 27.76 -21.08 3.93
N HIS A 259 26.43 -21.23 3.89
CA HIS A 259 25.65 -21.65 5.05
C HIS A 259 26.01 -23.06 5.52
N ALA A 260 26.42 -23.95 4.62
CA ALA A 260 26.89 -25.27 5.00
C ALA A 260 28.18 -25.18 5.82
N ALA A 261 29.09 -24.24 5.55
CA ALA A 261 30.39 -24.11 6.22
C ALA A 261 30.29 -23.55 7.65
N SER A 262 29.45 -22.54 7.88
CA SER A 262 29.24 -21.98 9.22
C SER A 262 28.40 -22.89 10.12
N VAL A 263 27.41 -23.59 9.57
CA VAL A 263 26.60 -24.59 10.29
C VAL A 263 27.38 -25.88 10.52
N SER A 264 28.23 -26.32 9.58
CA SER A 264 29.11 -27.48 9.78
C SER A 264 30.22 -27.22 10.80
N ASN A 265 30.75 -26.00 10.88
CA ASN A 265 31.66 -25.61 11.97
C ASN A 265 30.98 -25.59 13.34
N PHE A 266 29.69 -25.20 13.40
CA PHE A 266 28.89 -25.25 14.63
C PHE A 266 28.54 -26.70 15.04
N LEU A 267 28.33 -27.59 14.05
CA LEU A 267 28.06 -29.02 14.25
C LEU A 267 29.33 -29.87 14.48
N ALA A 268 30.52 -29.33 14.19
CA ALA A 268 31.80 -30.00 14.41
C ALA A 268 32.29 -29.95 15.87
N ILE A 269 31.58 -29.22 16.76
CA ILE A 269 31.91 -29.18 18.19
C ILE A 269 31.41 -30.47 18.84
N PRO A 270 32.28 -31.37 19.32
CA PRO A 270 31.85 -32.55 20.03
C PRO A 270 31.09 -32.13 21.30
N ALA A 271 29.92 -32.72 21.55
CA ALA A 271 29.11 -32.40 22.73
C ALA A 271 29.85 -32.57 24.06
N ASP A 272 30.95 -33.34 24.07
CA ASP A 272 31.81 -33.54 25.24
C ASP A 272 32.73 -32.31 25.53
N THR A 273 33.05 -31.49 24.52
CA THR A 273 33.89 -30.29 24.68
C THR A 273 33.13 -29.11 25.28
N ALA A 274 31.86 -28.92 24.88
CA ALA A 274 30.99 -27.88 25.43
C ALA A 274 30.58 -28.15 26.90
N TYR A 275 30.67 -29.41 27.34
CA TYR A 275 30.35 -29.80 28.72
C TYR A 275 31.58 -29.77 29.65
N ARG A 276 32.79 -29.98 29.12
CA ARG A 276 34.04 -30.01 29.93
C ARG A 276 34.81 -28.71 29.98
N ASN A 277 34.61 -27.79 29.02
CA ASN A 277 35.30 -26.50 29.02
C ASN A 277 34.43 -25.37 28.43
N PRO A 278 33.46 -24.86 29.20
CA PRO A 278 32.53 -23.82 28.75
C PRO A 278 33.22 -22.53 28.30
N GLN A 279 34.40 -22.21 28.82
CA GLN A 279 35.21 -21.06 28.37
C GLN A 279 35.70 -21.22 26.93
N GLN A 280 36.06 -22.44 26.50
CA GLN A 280 36.46 -22.71 25.11
C GLN A 280 35.28 -22.62 24.13
N ALA A 281 34.10 -23.09 24.54
CA ALA A 281 32.89 -22.94 23.73
C ALA A 281 32.47 -21.47 23.60
N LEU A 282 32.56 -20.69 24.68
CA LEU A 282 32.34 -19.24 24.64
C LEU A 282 33.38 -18.52 23.75
N ALA A 283 34.66 -18.90 23.84
CA ALA A 283 35.71 -18.35 23.01
C ALA A 283 35.51 -18.68 21.52
N LEU A 284 34.99 -19.86 21.20
CA LEU A 284 34.70 -20.25 19.81
C LEU A 284 33.47 -19.54 19.24
N ILE A 285 32.43 -19.33 20.05
CA ILE A 285 31.25 -18.52 19.69
C ILE A 285 31.65 -17.05 19.54
N ALA A 286 32.48 -16.54 20.45
CA ALA A 286 33.06 -15.20 20.35
C ALA A 286 33.96 -15.06 19.12
N ALA A 287 34.72 -16.10 18.76
CA ALA A 287 35.54 -16.13 17.55
C ALA A 287 34.69 -16.22 16.27
N THR A 288 33.57 -16.95 16.26
CA THR A 288 32.65 -16.97 15.09
C THR A 288 31.87 -15.66 14.97
N ALA A 289 31.50 -15.03 16.08
CA ALA A 289 30.95 -13.68 16.08
C ALA A 289 32.00 -12.65 15.65
N ALA A 290 33.25 -12.81 16.09
CA ALA A 290 34.38 -11.97 15.66
C ALA A 290 34.70 -12.17 14.18
N ASP A 291 34.68 -13.39 13.64
CA ASP A 291 34.85 -13.67 12.21
C ASP A 291 33.69 -13.11 11.38
N ALA A 292 32.44 -13.15 11.88
CA ALA A 292 31.32 -12.49 11.23
C ALA A 292 31.46 -10.96 11.23
N VAL A 293 31.99 -10.39 12.32
CA VAL A 293 32.34 -8.96 12.44
C VAL A 293 33.54 -8.61 11.57
N GLU A 294 34.52 -9.50 11.42
CA GLU A 294 35.72 -9.31 10.60
C GLU A 294 35.41 -9.48 9.10
N GLN A 295 34.51 -10.39 8.73
CA GLN A 295 33.94 -10.49 7.37
C GLN A 295 33.08 -9.26 7.03
N ALA A 296 32.31 -8.74 8.00
CA ALA A 296 31.64 -7.46 7.86
C ALA A 296 32.68 -6.34 7.66
N ARG A 297 33.77 -6.31 8.43
CA ARG A 297 34.89 -5.35 8.26
C ARG A 297 35.61 -5.48 6.91
N LEU A 298 35.79 -6.68 6.37
CA LEU A 298 36.39 -6.92 5.05
C LEU A 298 35.52 -6.39 3.90
N SER A 299 34.25 -6.11 4.17
CA SER A 299 33.29 -5.53 3.23
C SER A 299 33.19 -4.00 3.34
N MET A 300 33.97 -3.38 4.22
CA MET A 300 33.84 -1.97 4.62
C MET A 300 35.10 -1.18 4.24
N VAL A 301 34.94 -0.20 3.35
CA VAL A 301 35.96 0.83 3.12
C VAL A 301 35.43 2.14 3.69
N MET A 302 36.02 2.58 4.81
CA MET A 302 35.75 3.91 5.37
C MET A 302 36.38 4.96 4.47
N SER A 303 35.55 5.79 3.85
CA SER A 303 36.02 7.02 3.22
C SER A 303 36.28 8.10 4.29
N GLY A 304 37.21 9.01 4.01
CA GLY A 304 37.49 10.15 4.91
C GLY A 304 36.30 11.10 5.13
N SER A 305 35.18 10.91 4.43
CA SER A 305 33.94 11.70 4.53
C SER A 305 32.89 11.13 5.50
N GLY A 306 33.18 10.01 6.18
CA GLY A 306 32.24 9.35 7.09
C GLY A 306 31.15 8.53 6.36
N VAL A 307 31.31 8.29 5.06
CA VAL A 307 30.44 7.37 4.28
C VAL A 307 31.11 5.99 4.20
N MET A 308 30.34 4.95 4.46
CA MET A 308 30.79 3.56 4.34
C MET A 308 30.37 2.95 3.01
N GLU A 309 31.32 2.38 2.27
CA GLU A 309 30.99 1.61 1.07
C GLU A 309 30.68 0.15 1.44
N PHE A 310 29.57 -0.38 0.92
CA PHE A 310 29.28 -1.81 0.88
C PHE A 310 29.82 -2.41 -0.41
N VAL A 311 30.65 -3.44 -0.25
CA VAL A 311 31.21 -4.22 -1.35
C VAL A 311 30.60 -5.61 -1.34
N PRO A 312 29.76 -5.96 -2.34
CA PRO A 312 29.24 -7.32 -2.44
C PRO A 312 30.36 -8.36 -2.56
N ASP A 313 30.09 -9.59 -2.12
CA ASP A 313 31.04 -10.71 -2.09
C ASP A 313 31.80 -10.85 -3.41
N PRO A 314 33.12 -10.60 -3.44
CA PRO A 314 33.91 -10.63 -4.67
C PRO A 314 34.00 -12.04 -5.27
N SER A 315 33.72 -13.09 -4.51
CA SER A 315 33.64 -14.46 -5.03
C SER A 315 32.36 -14.73 -5.84
N LYS A 316 31.36 -13.84 -5.77
CA LYS A 316 30.09 -13.93 -6.49
C LYS A 316 29.80 -12.61 -7.23
N PRO A 317 30.61 -12.27 -8.24
CA PRO A 317 30.47 -11.00 -8.94
C PRO A 317 29.06 -10.84 -9.53
N GLY A 318 28.46 -9.67 -9.32
CA GLY A 318 27.12 -9.34 -9.80
C GLY A 318 25.96 -9.93 -8.98
N LEU A 319 26.23 -10.58 -7.85
CA LEU A 319 25.20 -11.00 -6.90
C LEU A 319 25.18 -10.07 -5.68
N LEU A 320 24.01 -9.52 -5.37
CA LEU A 320 23.76 -8.79 -4.13
C LEU A 320 22.85 -9.62 -3.23
N ILE A 321 23.37 -10.03 -2.06
CA ILE A 321 22.58 -10.69 -1.03
C ILE A 321 21.95 -9.63 -0.14
N GLY A 322 20.63 -9.52 -0.20
CA GLY A 322 19.83 -8.52 0.48
C GLY A 322 19.95 -8.56 2.00
N SER A 323 20.01 -9.75 2.59
CA SER A 323 20.22 -9.94 4.03
C SER A 323 21.56 -9.36 4.51
N ASP A 324 22.61 -9.48 3.69
CA ASP A 324 23.96 -9.00 4.03
C ASP A 324 24.00 -7.47 3.97
N PHE A 325 23.41 -6.90 2.91
CA PHE A 325 23.27 -5.44 2.80
C PHE A 325 22.38 -4.86 3.90
N THR A 326 21.30 -5.55 4.26
CA THR A 326 20.40 -5.17 5.35
C THR A 326 21.14 -5.14 6.69
N ALA A 327 21.97 -6.15 6.97
CA ALA A 327 22.78 -6.21 8.18
C ALA A 327 23.79 -5.05 8.22
N PHE A 328 24.48 -4.79 7.11
CA PHE A 328 25.40 -3.67 6.95
C PHE A 328 24.69 -2.31 7.17
N PHE A 329 23.58 -2.07 6.48
CA PHE A 329 22.79 -0.84 6.64
C PHE A 329 22.34 -0.67 8.10
N THR A 330 21.81 -1.73 8.72
CA THR A 330 21.33 -1.66 10.10
C THR A 330 22.46 -1.33 11.08
N ALA A 331 23.67 -1.86 10.88
CA ALA A 331 24.83 -1.52 11.70
C ALA A 331 25.24 -0.05 11.52
N THR A 332 25.38 0.40 10.27
CA THR A 332 25.85 1.74 9.91
C THR A 332 24.86 2.86 10.28
N VAL A 333 23.56 2.65 10.07
CA VAL A 333 22.54 3.67 10.34
C VAL A 333 22.35 3.93 11.84
N ASN A 334 22.74 2.97 12.69
CA ASN A 334 22.69 3.12 14.15
C ASN A 334 23.99 3.72 14.73
N ASP A 335 25.09 3.67 13.98
CA ASP A 335 26.36 4.29 14.37
C ASP A 335 26.33 5.80 14.08
N GLN A 336 26.40 6.60 15.14
CA GLN A 336 26.34 8.06 15.06
C GLN A 336 27.56 8.69 14.35
N SER A 337 28.68 7.98 14.24
CA SER A 337 29.88 8.44 13.54
C SER A 337 29.75 8.37 12.01
N VAL A 338 28.85 7.52 11.51
CA VAL A 338 28.68 7.24 10.08
C VAL A 338 27.64 8.17 9.47
N ARG A 339 27.99 8.95 8.47
CA ARG A 339 27.09 9.93 7.83
C ARG A 339 26.30 9.36 6.66
N GLY A 340 26.67 8.20 6.16
CA GLY A 340 25.92 7.52 5.12
C GLY A 340 26.55 6.21 4.71
N VAL A 341 25.88 5.54 3.78
CA VAL A 341 26.37 4.36 3.11
C VAL A 341 26.30 4.52 1.61
N ARG A 342 27.15 3.77 0.91
CA ARG A 342 27.13 3.65 -0.55
C ARG A 342 27.16 2.19 -0.95
N LEU A 343 26.29 1.79 -1.88
CA LEU A 343 26.48 0.54 -2.63
C LEU A 343 27.52 0.80 -3.72
N ARG A 344 28.57 -0.02 -3.78
CA ARG A 344 29.54 0.05 -4.89
C ARG A 344 28.78 -0.01 -6.23
N PRO A 345 29.04 0.88 -7.20
CA PRO A 345 28.35 0.85 -8.49
C PRO A 345 28.52 -0.50 -9.20
N GLY A 346 27.46 -1.02 -9.78
CA GLY A 346 27.50 -2.30 -10.49
C GLY A 346 26.14 -2.81 -10.95
N ASN A 347 26.15 -3.89 -11.73
CA ASN A 347 24.94 -4.59 -12.13
C ASN A 347 24.73 -5.78 -11.20
N TYR A 348 23.65 -5.76 -10.44
CA TYR A 348 23.37 -6.73 -9.40
C TYR A 348 22.08 -7.48 -9.66
N ILE A 349 22.17 -8.80 -9.71
CA ILE A 349 21.04 -9.67 -9.40
C ILE A 349 20.87 -9.63 -7.89
N VAL A 350 19.70 -9.19 -7.44
CA VAL A 350 19.42 -9.06 -6.01
C VAL A 350 18.62 -10.27 -5.56
N ASN A 351 19.22 -11.06 -4.70
CA ASN A 351 18.52 -12.11 -3.97
C ASN A 351 18.22 -11.57 -2.57
N ALA A 352 16.98 -11.70 -2.11
CA ALA A 352 16.61 -11.23 -0.77
C ALA A 352 17.49 -11.84 0.35
N GLY A 353 17.90 -13.11 0.23
CA GLY A 353 18.55 -13.85 1.30
C GLY A 353 17.59 -14.16 2.45
N GLY A 354 17.36 -15.44 2.74
CA GLY A 354 16.43 -15.86 3.80
C GLY A 354 14.94 -15.58 3.53
N ASN A 355 14.12 -15.63 4.58
CA ASN A 355 12.67 -15.46 4.53
C ASN A 355 12.28 -13.99 4.81
N SER A 356 12.44 -13.14 3.78
CA SER A 356 12.19 -11.70 3.79
C SER A 356 11.04 -11.33 2.84
N ASP A 357 10.28 -10.28 3.18
CA ASP A 357 9.21 -9.71 2.34
C ASP A 357 9.73 -8.69 1.29
N ALA A 358 11.03 -8.40 1.27
CA ALA A 358 11.68 -7.50 0.32
C ALA A 358 13.09 -7.95 -0.09
N HIS A 359 13.59 -7.45 -1.22
CA HIS A 359 14.94 -7.72 -1.68
C HIS A 359 15.97 -6.94 -0.88
N LEU A 360 15.73 -5.65 -0.62
CA LEU A 360 16.56 -4.84 0.29
C LEU A 360 15.68 -4.28 1.42
N ILE A 361 16.11 -4.48 2.67
CA ILE A 361 15.43 -3.95 3.84
C ILE A 361 16.30 -2.86 4.48
N PHE A 362 15.67 -1.72 4.73
CA PHE A 362 16.24 -0.56 5.39
C PHE A 362 15.47 -0.30 6.69
N LEU A 363 15.92 -0.95 7.77
CA LEU A 363 15.29 -0.84 9.08
C LEU A 363 16.07 0.13 9.96
N CYS A 364 15.48 1.29 10.25
CA CYS A 364 16.02 2.23 11.22
C CYS A 364 15.50 1.89 12.63
N ASN A 365 16.31 2.12 13.68
CA ASN A 365 15.93 1.76 15.04
C ASN A 365 14.93 2.78 15.62
N PRO A 366 13.68 2.38 15.94
CA PRO A 366 12.68 3.31 16.48
C PRO A 366 13.01 3.78 17.91
N ARG A 367 13.86 3.07 18.65
CA ARG A 367 14.29 3.45 20.01
C ARG A 367 15.49 4.38 20.02
N ASN A 368 16.30 4.35 18.97
CA ASN A 368 17.47 5.21 18.80
C ASN A 368 17.34 5.96 17.47
N ARG A 369 16.26 6.73 17.33
CA ARG A 369 15.99 7.47 16.09
C ARG A 369 17.13 8.43 15.81
N ARG A 370 17.81 8.21 14.69
CA ARG A 370 18.81 9.13 14.18
C ARG A 370 18.15 10.48 13.91
N ARG A 371 18.71 11.55 14.47
CA ARG A 371 18.23 12.93 14.23
C ARG A 371 19.05 13.64 13.17
N THR A 372 20.27 13.17 12.92
CA THR A 372 21.16 13.72 11.91
C THR A 372 20.84 13.13 10.53
N PRO A 373 21.02 13.91 9.45
CA PRO A 373 20.88 13.40 8.09
C PRO A 373 21.77 12.18 7.84
N PHE A 374 21.25 11.24 7.05
CA PHE A 374 21.98 10.04 6.63
C PHE A 374 21.68 9.72 5.16
N THR A 375 22.72 9.50 4.36
CA THR A 375 22.57 9.23 2.93
C THR A 375 22.76 7.74 2.63
N VAL A 376 21.92 7.20 1.75
CA VAL A 376 22.07 5.90 1.10
C VAL A 376 22.29 6.17 -0.39
N ASP A 377 23.53 6.04 -0.84
CA ASP A 377 23.95 6.25 -2.22
C ASP A 377 23.92 4.92 -3.00
N LEU A 378 23.03 4.82 -3.99
CA LEU A 378 22.88 3.68 -4.88
C LEU A 378 23.39 3.99 -6.30
N SER A 379 24.03 5.14 -6.48
CA SER A 379 24.38 5.70 -7.79
C SER A 379 25.24 4.77 -8.64
N GLY A 380 24.90 4.68 -9.92
CA GLY A 380 25.60 3.86 -10.91
C GLY A 380 25.29 2.36 -10.80
N SER A 381 24.23 1.99 -10.07
CA SER A 381 23.81 0.60 -9.92
C SER A 381 22.60 0.25 -10.80
N THR A 382 22.58 -1.00 -11.26
CA THR A 382 21.37 -1.66 -11.81
C THR A 382 20.97 -2.80 -10.89
N LEU A 383 19.72 -2.86 -10.45
CA LEU A 383 19.22 -3.87 -9.52
C LEU A 383 18.14 -4.74 -10.18
N VAL A 384 18.39 -6.04 -10.28
CA VAL A 384 17.46 -7.02 -10.86
C VAL A 384 16.88 -7.88 -9.73
N PHE A 385 15.62 -7.64 -9.39
CA PHE A 385 14.89 -8.34 -8.33
C PHE A 385 14.36 -9.70 -8.80
N GLN A 386 14.74 -10.79 -8.14
CA GLN A 386 14.47 -12.16 -8.62
C GLN A 386 13.06 -12.68 -8.31
N ASP A 387 12.35 -12.13 -7.32
CA ASP A 387 11.08 -12.66 -6.83
C ASP A 387 9.99 -11.57 -6.76
N ILE A 388 9.06 -11.59 -7.70
CA ILE A 388 7.93 -10.63 -7.77
C ILE A 388 7.07 -10.59 -6.50
N LYS A 389 7.10 -11.64 -5.66
CA LYS A 389 6.35 -11.66 -4.40
C LYS A 389 7.00 -10.85 -3.28
N LYS A 390 8.20 -10.33 -3.51
CA LYS A 390 8.96 -9.53 -2.54
C LYS A 390 9.15 -8.11 -3.06
N ALA A 391 9.01 -7.12 -2.19
CA ALA A 391 9.20 -5.74 -2.59
C ALA A 391 10.64 -5.51 -3.07
N GLY A 392 10.87 -4.48 -3.89
CA GLY A 392 12.23 -4.06 -4.20
C GLY A 392 12.92 -3.56 -2.92
N PHE A 393 12.40 -2.48 -2.37
CA PHE A 393 12.86 -1.88 -1.11
C PHE A 393 11.75 -1.91 -0.05
N SER A 394 12.12 -2.22 1.19
CA SER A 394 11.28 -2.00 2.38
C SER A 394 12.01 -1.10 3.35
N ILE A 395 11.49 0.11 3.58
CA ILE A 395 12.07 1.18 4.39
C ILE A 395 11.15 1.43 5.57
N ALA A 396 11.65 1.22 6.79
CA ALA A 396 10.82 1.26 7.99
C ALA A 396 11.47 2.08 9.11
N ASP A 397 10.63 2.91 9.75
CA ASP A 397 10.95 3.69 10.95
C ASP A 397 12.14 4.66 10.78
N CYS A 398 12.45 5.04 9.53
CA CYS A 398 13.56 5.94 9.21
C CYS A 398 13.18 7.41 9.34
N VAL A 399 14.16 8.20 9.83
CA VAL A 399 14.03 9.64 10.05
C VAL A 399 15.24 10.34 9.44
N ASN A 400 15.02 11.35 8.62
CA ASN A 400 16.09 12.14 7.98
C ASN A 400 17.05 11.28 7.14
N VAL A 401 16.52 10.33 6.36
CA VAL A 401 17.31 9.46 5.47
C VAL A 401 17.04 9.81 4.02
N GLU A 402 18.10 9.96 3.23
CA GLU A 402 18.02 10.27 1.80
C GLU A 402 18.56 9.08 0.99
N PHE A 403 17.71 8.50 0.14
CA PHE A 403 18.08 7.48 -0.83
C PHE A 403 18.32 8.15 -2.18
N THR A 404 19.53 8.01 -2.71
CA THR A 404 19.99 8.74 -3.90
C THR A 404 20.46 7.80 -5.00
N GLY A 405 20.08 8.12 -6.23
CA GLY A 405 20.62 7.55 -7.46
C GLY A 405 21.49 8.53 -8.26
N PRO A 406 21.81 8.23 -9.53
CA PRO A 406 20.96 7.44 -10.42
C PRO A 406 21.09 5.93 -10.22
N VAL A 407 19.96 5.26 -10.02
CA VAL A 407 19.86 3.79 -9.93
C VAL A 407 18.70 3.31 -10.81
N THR A 408 18.91 2.23 -11.55
CA THR A 408 17.84 1.55 -12.31
C THR A 408 17.50 0.24 -11.64
N ALA A 409 16.22 -0.08 -11.49
CA ALA A 409 15.80 -1.35 -10.91
C ALA A 409 14.59 -1.95 -11.63
N HIS A 410 14.51 -3.28 -11.68
CA HIS A 410 13.37 -3.99 -12.26
C HIS A 410 13.30 -5.42 -11.76
N HIS A 411 12.13 -6.05 -11.88
CA HIS A 411 12.03 -7.50 -11.69
C HIS A 411 12.70 -8.24 -12.83
N ALA A 412 13.18 -9.46 -12.53
CA ALA A 412 13.78 -10.33 -13.52
C ALA A 412 12.80 -10.59 -14.69
N LEU A 413 13.29 -10.46 -15.93
CA LEU A 413 12.43 -10.49 -17.12
C LEU A 413 11.78 -11.87 -17.39
N TYR A 414 12.31 -12.94 -16.79
CA TYR A 414 11.70 -14.27 -16.83
C TYR A 414 10.54 -14.43 -15.84
N ALA A 415 10.33 -13.46 -14.95
CA ALA A 415 9.31 -13.45 -13.91
C ALA A 415 8.63 -12.07 -13.88
N LEU A 416 7.92 -11.73 -14.95
CA LEU A 416 7.15 -10.48 -14.98
C LEU A 416 5.90 -10.58 -14.10
N PRO A 417 5.47 -9.46 -13.48
CA PRO A 417 4.26 -9.45 -12.67
C PRO A 417 2.97 -9.32 -13.49
N PHE A 418 3.06 -9.28 -14.83
CA PHE A 418 1.93 -9.23 -15.74
C PHE A 418 2.25 -10.04 -17.00
N THR A 419 1.22 -10.31 -17.79
CA THR A 419 1.35 -10.87 -19.13
C THR A 419 0.73 -9.95 -20.17
N GLN A 420 1.13 -10.11 -21.43
CA GLN A 420 0.56 -9.36 -22.54
C GLN A 420 0.48 -10.20 -23.81
N GLY A 421 -0.42 -9.82 -24.71
CA GLY A 421 -0.63 -10.51 -25.97
C GLY A 421 -1.34 -9.66 -27.00
N THR A 422 -1.54 -10.24 -28.18
CA THR A 422 -2.28 -9.64 -29.30
C THR A 422 -3.62 -10.35 -29.47
N ILE A 423 -4.69 -9.59 -29.67
CA ILE A 423 -6.00 -10.12 -30.06
C ILE A 423 -5.93 -10.61 -31.50
N THR A 424 -6.20 -11.90 -31.70
CA THR A 424 -6.09 -12.61 -32.99
C THR A 424 -7.45 -13.04 -33.55
N ASP A 425 -8.47 -13.13 -32.70
CA ASP A 425 -9.85 -13.41 -33.10
C ASP A 425 -10.82 -12.77 -32.11
N ILE A 426 -11.98 -12.30 -32.60
CA ILE A 426 -13.04 -11.70 -31.80
C ILE A 426 -14.38 -12.34 -32.19
N THR A 427 -15.06 -12.90 -31.20
CA THR A 427 -16.47 -13.29 -31.32
C THR A 427 -17.31 -12.28 -30.55
N ASN A 428 -18.25 -11.63 -31.22
CA ASN A 428 -19.18 -10.69 -30.61
C ASN A 428 -20.61 -11.04 -31.02
N ASP A 429 -21.12 -12.15 -30.49
CA ASP A 429 -22.37 -12.77 -30.92
C ASP A 429 -23.21 -13.14 -29.70
N THR A 430 -24.51 -12.83 -29.73
CA THR A 430 -25.41 -13.06 -28.59
C THR A 430 -25.70 -14.54 -28.34
N VAL A 431 -25.43 -15.43 -29.31
CA VAL A 431 -25.62 -16.89 -29.22
C VAL A 431 -24.30 -17.59 -28.88
N GLN A 432 -23.19 -17.20 -29.49
CA GLN A 432 -21.86 -17.79 -29.28
C GLN A 432 -21.07 -17.16 -28.12
N GLY A 433 -21.55 -16.02 -27.61
CA GLY A 433 -20.94 -15.26 -26.54
C GLY A 433 -19.93 -14.21 -27.02
N TYR A 434 -19.39 -13.48 -26.05
CA TYR A 434 -18.43 -12.40 -26.26
C TYR A 434 -17.04 -12.89 -25.89
N THR A 435 -16.15 -13.05 -26.87
CA THR A 435 -14.85 -13.67 -26.61
C THR A 435 -13.73 -13.05 -27.42
N TRP A 436 -12.53 -13.00 -26.84
CA TRP A 436 -11.29 -12.63 -27.51
C TRP A 436 -10.31 -13.79 -27.45
N THR A 437 -9.78 -14.19 -28.61
CA THR A 437 -8.66 -15.13 -28.67
C THR A 437 -7.36 -14.34 -28.75
N VAL A 438 -6.46 -14.57 -27.80
CA VAL A 438 -5.24 -13.79 -27.61
C VAL A 438 -4.03 -14.71 -27.75
N GLN A 439 -3.10 -14.31 -28.60
CA GLN A 439 -1.75 -14.88 -28.65
C GLN A 439 -0.86 -14.12 -27.68
N ILE A 440 -0.41 -14.79 -26.62
CA ILE A 440 0.53 -14.23 -25.64
C ILE A 440 1.90 -14.09 -26.30
N HIS A 441 2.56 -12.95 -26.04
CA HIS A 441 3.88 -12.66 -26.58
C HIS A 441 4.95 -13.54 -25.94
N ASP A 442 5.98 -13.87 -26.69
CA ASP A 442 7.09 -14.68 -26.18
C ASP A 442 7.80 -14.00 -25.01
N GLY A 443 8.23 -14.79 -24.01
CA GLY A 443 8.84 -14.31 -22.77
C GLY A 443 7.88 -13.78 -21.71
N TYR A 444 6.58 -13.63 -22.01
CA TYR A 444 5.58 -13.22 -21.02
C TYR A 444 4.95 -14.44 -20.31
N PRO A 445 4.67 -14.33 -19.00
CA PRO A 445 4.20 -15.46 -18.21
C PRO A 445 2.77 -15.88 -18.61
N THR A 446 2.52 -17.19 -18.68
CA THR A 446 1.17 -17.74 -18.93
C THR A 446 0.62 -18.46 -17.71
N ASP A 447 1.34 -19.45 -17.20
CA ASP A 447 0.79 -20.38 -16.21
C ASP A 447 0.46 -19.71 -14.87
N SER A 448 1.27 -18.73 -14.45
CA SER A 448 1.03 -17.95 -13.23
C SER A 448 -0.06 -16.89 -13.37
N MET A 449 -0.45 -16.50 -14.60
CA MET A 449 -1.40 -15.42 -14.86
C MET A 449 -2.78 -15.92 -15.30
N MET A 450 -2.89 -17.16 -15.79
CA MET A 450 -4.11 -17.69 -16.39
C MET A 450 -4.93 -18.61 -15.46
N ASP A 451 -4.55 -18.75 -14.18
CA ASP A 451 -5.34 -19.49 -13.18
C ASP A 451 -6.51 -18.63 -12.65
N GLN A 452 -7.75 -19.11 -12.83
CA GLN A 452 -9.01 -18.39 -12.53
C GLN A 452 -9.17 -17.88 -11.08
N LYS A 453 -8.40 -18.38 -10.11
CA LYS A 453 -8.43 -17.79 -8.75
C LYS A 453 -7.75 -16.42 -8.68
N SER A 454 -6.88 -16.09 -9.64
CA SER A 454 -6.23 -14.78 -9.77
C SER A 454 -7.08 -13.76 -10.57
N THR A 455 -8.09 -14.19 -11.32
CA THR A 455 -8.76 -13.34 -12.34
C THR A 455 -9.89 -12.46 -11.80
N ARG A 456 -10.39 -12.69 -10.57
CA ARG A 456 -11.45 -11.84 -9.99
C ARG A 456 -10.97 -10.43 -9.59
N GLU A 457 -9.67 -10.23 -9.49
CA GLU A 457 -9.05 -8.93 -9.17
C GLU A 457 -8.08 -8.47 -10.27
N SER A 458 -7.89 -9.29 -11.32
CA SER A 458 -7.01 -9.00 -12.45
C SER A 458 -7.79 -8.26 -13.53
N TYR A 459 -7.40 -7.01 -13.76
CA TYR A 459 -7.96 -6.17 -14.82
C TYR A 459 -7.26 -6.53 -16.12
N LEU A 460 -8.03 -6.78 -17.18
CA LEU A 460 -7.51 -6.90 -18.53
C LEU A 460 -7.55 -5.51 -19.18
N LEU A 461 -6.38 -5.00 -19.53
CA LEU A 461 -6.21 -3.68 -20.12
C LEU A 461 -6.06 -3.83 -21.63
N ARG A 462 -6.76 -3.00 -22.41
CA ARG A 462 -6.68 -2.99 -23.89
C ARG A 462 -5.92 -1.77 -24.37
N TYR A 463 -5.01 -2.00 -25.31
CA TYR A 463 -4.19 -1.01 -25.96
C TYR A 463 -4.39 -1.08 -27.47
N ASP A 464 -4.36 0.07 -28.13
CA ASP A 464 -4.36 0.15 -29.59
C ASP A 464 -3.06 -0.48 -30.14
N GLY A 465 -3.20 -1.38 -31.11
CA GLY A 465 -2.07 -2.16 -31.63
C GLY A 465 -0.97 -1.33 -32.31
N ALA A 466 -1.34 -0.21 -32.92
CA ALA A 466 -0.41 0.63 -33.67
C ALA A 466 0.32 1.64 -32.78
N THR A 467 -0.41 2.32 -31.90
CA THR A 467 0.12 3.37 -31.03
C THR A 467 0.66 2.83 -29.71
N ARG A 468 0.23 1.61 -29.31
CA ARG A 468 0.52 0.98 -28.01
C ARG A 468 0.09 1.81 -26.80
N LYS A 469 -0.85 2.74 -27.01
CA LYS A 469 -1.50 3.51 -25.96
C LYS A 469 -2.77 2.82 -25.53
N LEU A 470 -3.23 3.09 -24.31
CA LEU A 470 -4.55 2.67 -23.88
C LEU A 470 -5.57 3.22 -24.88
N VAL A 471 -6.54 2.39 -25.21
CA VAL A 471 -7.62 2.81 -26.11
C VAL A 471 -8.42 3.95 -25.50
N ASP A 472 -8.94 4.81 -26.36
CA ASP A 472 -9.93 5.79 -25.95
C ASP A 472 -11.24 5.14 -25.48
N ASN A 473 -12.02 5.86 -24.67
CA ASN A 473 -13.25 5.33 -24.05
C ASN A 473 -13.01 3.98 -23.34
N TYR A 474 -11.81 3.85 -22.76
CA TYR A 474 -11.35 2.63 -22.10
C TYR A 474 -12.40 2.12 -21.10
N TYR A 475 -12.67 0.83 -21.18
CA TYR A 475 -13.52 0.11 -20.25
C TYR A 475 -12.73 -1.02 -19.63
N ASP A 476 -12.85 -1.20 -18.31
CA ASP A 476 -12.23 -2.31 -17.63
C ASP A 476 -12.81 -3.63 -18.12
N ALA A 477 -11.97 -4.46 -18.75
CA ALA A 477 -12.39 -5.76 -19.21
C ALA A 477 -12.21 -6.80 -18.10
N TRP A 478 -13.31 -7.45 -17.73
CA TRP A 478 -13.33 -8.55 -16.76
C TRP A 478 -13.72 -9.86 -17.44
N PRO A 479 -12.76 -10.74 -17.73
CA PRO A 479 -13.09 -12.03 -18.29
C PRO A 479 -13.79 -12.91 -17.23
N ASN A 480 -14.95 -13.46 -17.55
CA ASN A 480 -15.64 -14.42 -16.67
C ASN A 480 -15.02 -15.82 -16.75
N ALA A 481 -14.36 -16.13 -17.86
CA ALA A 481 -13.57 -17.34 -18.04
C ALA A 481 -12.35 -17.09 -18.93
N ILE A 482 -11.25 -17.77 -18.62
CA ILE A 482 -10.08 -17.88 -19.47
C ILE A 482 -9.85 -19.37 -19.74
N SER A 483 -9.67 -19.74 -21.00
CA SER A 483 -9.40 -21.12 -21.41
C SER A 483 -8.24 -21.19 -22.39
N LYS A 484 -7.39 -22.21 -22.25
CA LYS A 484 -6.26 -22.43 -23.15
C LYS A 484 -6.77 -23.04 -24.46
N VAL A 485 -6.40 -22.44 -25.59
CA VAL A 485 -6.74 -22.93 -26.94
C VAL A 485 -5.61 -23.80 -27.49
N SER A 486 -4.38 -23.30 -27.38
CA SER A 486 -3.14 -23.96 -27.81
C SER A 486 -1.96 -23.39 -26.98
N PRO A 487 -0.71 -23.88 -27.13
CA PRO A 487 0.43 -23.27 -26.46
C PRO A 487 0.53 -21.76 -26.72
N GLY A 488 0.50 -20.95 -25.65
CA GLY A 488 0.57 -19.48 -25.74
C GLY A 488 -0.70 -18.79 -26.25
N THR A 489 -1.74 -19.52 -26.66
CA THR A 489 -3.01 -18.92 -27.11
C THR A 489 -4.12 -19.20 -26.10
N TYR A 490 -4.82 -18.15 -25.69
CA TYR A 490 -5.89 -18.19 -24.70
C TYR A 490 -7.14 -17.50 -25.21
N LYS A 491 -8.30 -18.06 -24.86
CA LYS A 491 -9.61 -17.49 -25.12
C LYS A 491 -10.16 -16.88 -23.84
N PHE A 492 -10.42 -15.57 -23.89
CA PHE A 492 -11.04 -14.77 -22.85
C PHE A 492 -12.53 -14.64 -23.18
N ALA A 493 -13.39 -15.06 -22.28
CA ALA A 493 -14.84 -14.89 -22.41
C ALA A 493 -15.34 -13.77 -21.50
N PHE A 494 -16.36 -13.05 -21.95
CA PHE A 494 -16.95 -11.91 -21.27
C PHE A 494 -18.47 -12.08 -21.19
N GLU A 495 -19.08 -11.49 -20.15
CA GLU A 495 -20.54 -11.48 -19.99
C GLU A 495 -21.22 -10.51 -20.95
N ILE A 496 -20.51 -9.44 -21.33
CA ILE A 496 -21.01 -8.38 -22.21
C ILE A 496 -20.08 -8.20 -23.41
N ALA A 497 -20.66 -7.70 -24.51
CA ALA A 497 -19.90 -7.18 -25.62
C ALA A 497 -19.07 -5.99 -25.13
N LEU A 498 -17.74 -6.09 -25.24
CA LEU A 498 -16.86 -4.96 -24.98
C LEU A 498 -16.77 -4.09 -26.24
N PRO A 499 -17.05 -2.78 -26.14
CA PRO A 499 -17.10 -1.91 -27.32
C PRO A 499 -15.73 -1.79 -27.99
N GLU A 500 -15.73 -1.73 -29.33
CA GLU A 500 -14.60 -1.23 -30.15
C GLU A 500 -13.30 -2.05 -30.12
N ALA A 501 -13.33 -3.35 -29.77
CA ALA A 501 -12.14 -4.20 -29.89
C ALA A 501 -11.80 -4.50 -31.35
N LYS A 502 -10.51 -4.48 -31.71
CA LYS A 502 -10.03 -4.76 -33.06
C LYS A 502 -9.01 -5.89 -33.06
N LEU A 503 -8.96 -6.62 -34.18
CA LEU A 503 -7.86 -7.54 -34.43
C LEU A 503 -6.54 -6.76 -34.46
N GLY A 504 -5.52 -7.29 -33.80
CA GLY A 504 -4.22 -6.62 -33.65
C GLY A 504 -4.13 -5.70 -32.42
N ASP A 505 -5.23 -5.41 -31.73
CA ASP A 505 -5.16 -4.72 -30.42
C ASP A 505 -4.33 -5.56 -29.46
N LEU A 506 -3.64 -4.87 -28.55
CA LEU A 506 -2.84 -5.51 -27.52
C LEU A 506 -3.62 -5.57 -26.22
N ILE A 507 -3.36 -6.60 -25.43
CA ILE A 507 -3.87 -6.72 -24.07
C ILE A 507 -2.73 -6.81 -23.07
N ALA A 508 -2.95 -6.32 -21.86
CA ALA A 508 -2.13 -6.65 -20.70
C ALA A 508 -3.04 -7.17 -19.57
N LEU A 509 -2.71 -8.32 -19.00
CA LEU A 509 -3.37 -8.87 -17.82
C LEU A 509 -2.44 -8.72 -16.62
N ARG A 510 -2.87 -7.92 -15.64
CA ARG A 510 -2.09 -7.64 -14.43
C ARG A 510 -2.29 -8.72 -13.37
N GLY A 511 -1.24 -9.06 -12.63
CA GLY A 511 -1.37 -9.78 -11.36
C GLY A 511 -1.29 -8.85 -10.15
N ILE A 512 -1.38 -9.39 -8.93
CA ILE A 512 -1.19 -8.65 -7.68
C ILE A 512 0.02 -9.24 -6.97
N TYR A 513 1.07 -8.44 -6.85
CA TYR A 513 2.36 -8.84 -6.30
C TYR A 513 2.92 -7.75 -5.38
N ALA A 514 4.23 -7.77 -5.08
CA ALA A 514 4.81 -6.81 -4.16
C ALA A 514 5.11 -5.44 -4.81
N HIS A 515 5.27 -4.43 -3.95
CA HIS A 515 5.55 -3.04 -4.33
C HIS A 515 7.01 -2.84 -4.78
N GLY A 516 7.29 -1.74 -5.48
CA GLY A 516 8.66 -1.34 -5.82
C GLY A 516 9.40 -0.88 -4.58
N ILE A 517 8.91 0.19 -3.96
CA ILE A 517 9.45 0.80 -2.74
C ILE A 517 8.32 0.94 -1.74
N MET A 518 8.48 0.34 -0.56
CA MET A 518 7.53 0.44 0.54
C MET A 518 8.16 1.22 1.68
N LEU A 519 7.55 2.36 2.04
CA LEU A 519 7.88 3.13 3.23
C LEU A 519 6.84 2.85 4.31
N THR A 520 7.28 2.75 5.56
CA THR A 520 6.39 2.59 6.71
C THR A 520 6.90 3.40 7.89
N ARG A 521 6.03 4.28 8.42
CA ARG A 521 6.32 5.16 9.58
C ARG A 521 7.61 5.97 9.40
N CYS A 522 7.83 6.45 8.18
CA CYS A 522 9.01 7.23 7.83
C CYS A 522 8.74 8.73 8.00
N THR A 523 9.77 9.47 8.39
CA THR A 523 9.68 10.93 8.63
C THR A 523 10.81 11.63 7.91
N ASN A 524 10.48 12.58 7.03
CA ASN A 524 11.47 13.33 6.26
C ASN A 524 12.47 12.41 5.53
N VAL A 525 11.95 11.33 4.92
CA VAL A 525 12.71 10.44 4.06
C VAL A 525 12.59 10.92 2.62
N THR A 526 13.71 10.96 1.89
CA THR A 526 13.74 11.32 0.48
C THR A 526 14.09 10.10 -0.37
N ILE A 527 13.30 9.85 -1.42
CA ILE A 527 13.60 8.91 -2.50
C ILE A 527 13.87 9.73 -3.75
N ALA A 528 15.11 9.74 -4.21
CA ALA A 528 15.56 10.59 -5.29
C ALA A 528 16.28 9.85 -6.41
N ASN A 529 15.95 10.20 -7.65
CA ASN A 529 16.65 9.75 -8.86
C ASN A 529 16.67 8.22 -9.02
N ILE A 530 15.52 7.58 -8.80
CA ILE A 530 15.32 6.14 -8.96
C ILE A 530 14.46 5.86 -10.18
N THR A 531 14.97 5.04 -11.09
CA THR A 531 14.23 4.50 -12.22
C THR A 531 13.79 3.07 -11.92
N MET A 532 12.49 2.79 -11.97
CA MET A 532 11.97 1.43 -11.88
C MET A 532 11.14 1.01 -13.09
N HIS A 533 11.26 -0.27 -13.45
CA HIS A 533 10.45 -0.90 -14.49
C HIS A 533 9.73 -2.16 -13.98
N ASN A 534 8.55 -2.41 -14.55
CA ASN A 534 7.75 -3.63 -14.38
C ASN A 534 7.53 -4.02 -12.90
N VAL A 535 6.95 -3.11 -12.12
CA VAL A 535 6.69 -3.27 -10.69
C VAL A 535 5.42 -4.09 -10.44
N GLY A 536 5.46 -4.95 -9.41
CA GLY A 536 4.40 -5.92 -9.12
C GLY A 536 3.08 -5.37 -8.62
N MET A 537 3.10 -4.16 -8.05
CA MET A 537 1.92 -3.43 -7.59
C MET A 537 2.20 -1.92 -7.68
N PHE A 538 2.40 -1.24 -6.55
CA PHE A 538 2.69 0.20 -6.52
C PHE A 538 4.16 0.49 -6.70
N PHE A 539 4.53 1.54 -7.42
CA PHE A 539 5.93 1.95 -7.52
C PHE A 539 6.46 2.43 -6.18
N ILE A 540 5.81 3.40 -5.55
CA ILE A 540 6.09 3.84 -4.18
C ILE A 540 4.80 3.76 -3.37
N ILE A 541 4.85 3.09 -2.23
CA ILE A 541 3.80 3.19 -1.22
C ILE A 541 4.36 3.74 0.10
N ASP A 542 3.72 4.78 0.63
CA ASP A 542 4.09 5.43 1.89
C ASP A 542 2.99 5.26 2.94
N TRP A 543 3.22 4.34 3.87
CA TRP A 543 2.32 4.08 4.98
C TRP A 543 2.70 4.90 6.21
N SER A 544 1.78 5.78 6.61
CA SER A 544 1.92 6.61 7.82
C SER A 544 3.17 7.49 7.81
N GLY A 545 3.42 8.14 6.68
CA GLY A 545 4.52 9.07 6.48
C GLY A 545 4.38 10.41 7.21
N HIS A 546 5.46 11.18 7.23
CA HIS A 546 5.48 12.57 7.68
C HIS A 546 6.49 13.36 6.84
N GLY A 547 6.01 14.13 5.87
CA GLY A 547 6.85 15.00 5.05
C GLY A 547 7.91 14.28 4.23
N ASN A 548 7.61 13.07 3.76
CA ASN A 548 8.48 12.33 2.86
C ASN A 548 8.53 13.01 1.47
N ARG A 549 9.62 12.80 0.73
CA ARG A 549 9.90 13.48 -0.53
C ARG A 549 10.21 12.46 -1.62
N PHE A 550 9.50 12.53 -2.74
CA PHE A 550 9.70 11.68 -3.91
C PHE A 550 10.06 12.58 -5.08
N VAL A 551 11.35 12.58 -5.45
CA VAL A 551 11.95 13.62 -6.30
C VAL A 551 12.71 13.00 -7.47
N ASP A 552 12.49 13.50 -8.68
CA ASP A 552 13.26 13.08 -9.87
C ASP A 552 13.20 11.55 -10.16
N ASN A 553 12.14 10.85 -9.73
CA ASN A 553 12.00 9.41 -9.96
C ASN A 553 11.31 9.11 -11.30
N THR A 554 11.63 7.97 -11.89
CA THR A 554 11.02 7.50 -13.14
C THR A 554 10.40 6.12 -12.97
N LEU A 555 9.12 6.00 -13.34
CA LEU A 555 8.42 4.74 -13.51
C LEU A 555 8.01 4.59 -14.97
N SER A 556 8.51 3.55 -15.64
CA SER A 556 8.20 3.30 -17.05
C SER A 556 8.26 1.81 -17.37
N PRO A 557 7.60 1.34 -18.45
CA PRO A 557 7.77 -0.03 -18.90
C PRO A 557 9.24 -0.31 -19.21
N TYR A 558 9.66 -1.56 -19.04
CA TYR A 558 11.02 -1.93 -19.42
C TYR A 558 11.25 -1.66 -20.92
N PRO A 559 12.29 -0.88 -21.30
CA PRO A 559 12.45 -0.39 -22.66
C PRO A 559 12.98 -1.45 -23.64
N GLY A 560 13.60 -2.51 -23.13
CA GLY A 560 14.17 -3.57 -23.96
C GLY A 560 13.15 -4.62 -24.42
N PRO A 561 13.48 -5.37 -25.48
CA PRO A 561 12.68 -6.50 -25.91
C PRO A 561 12.59 -7.58 -24.82
N ILE A 562 11.44 -8.25 -24.74
CA ILE A 562 11.21 -9.39 -23.85
C ILE A 562 11.02 -10.66 -24.69
N GLY A 563 11.58 -11.77 -24.23
CA GLY A 563 11.59 -13.05 -24.96
C GLY A 563 12.38 -12.98 -26.28
N ASN A 564 12.17 -13.98 -27.14
CA ASN A 564 12.73 -14.02 -28.49
C ASN A 564 11.91 -13.19 -29.49
N GLY A 565 10.73 -12.71 -29.08
CA GLY A 565 9.74 -12.02 -29.93
C GLY A 565 9.77 -10.49 -29.91
N GLN A 566 10.74 -9.87 -29.22
CA GLN A 566 11.03 -8.43 -29.24
C GLN A 566 9.88 -7.45 -28.94
N GLN A 567 8.85 -7.86 -28.20
CA GLN A 567 7.80 -6.93 -27.78
C GLN A 567 8.20 -6.24 -26.46
N PRO A 568 8.22 -4.89 -26.40
CA PRO A 568 8.46 -4.20 -25.14
C PRO A 568 7.24 -4.33 -24.21
N ALA A 569 7.49 -4.13 -22.91
CA ALA A 569 6.44 -4.11 -21.90
C ALA A 569 5.40 -3.01 -22.19
N LEU A 570 4.12 -3.31 -21.97
CA LEU A 570 3.04 -2.32 -22.02
C LEU A 570 2.85 -1.61 -20.68
N LEU A 571 3.16 -2.29 -19.57
CA LEU A 571 2.95 -1.80 -18.20
C LEU A 571 4.28 -1.48 -17.52
N SER A 572 4.29 -0.43 -16.72
CA SER A 572 5.38 -0.10 -15.80
C SER A 572 5.13 -0.62 -14.39
N SER A 573 3.88 -0.65 -13.95
CA SER A 573 3.41 -1.15 -12.67
C SER A 573 2.01 -1.73 -12.81
N ASN A 574 1.67 -2.72 -11.98
CA ASN A 574 0.31 -3.28 -12.00
C ASN A 574 -0.70 -2.40 -11.26
N GLY A 575 -0.26 -1.66 -10.25
CA GLY A 575 -1.06 -0.71 -9.50
C GLY A 575 -0.61 0.73 -9.77
N ASP A 576 -0.87 1.59 -8.80
CA ASP A 576 -0.50 2.99 -8.73
C ASP A 576 0.99 3.30 -8.95
N GLY A 577 1.28 4.54 -9.32
CA GLY A 577 2.63 5.11 -9.25
C GLY A 577 3.04 5.38 -7.79
N ILE A 578 2.63 6.51 -7.24
CA ILE A 578 2.95 6.92 -5.86
C ILE A 578 1.68 6.94 -5.02
N HIS A 579 1.67 6.15 -3.95
CA HIS A 579 0.49 5.94 -3.08
C HIS A 579 0.83 6.31 -1.64
N SER A 580 0.27 7.40 -1.12
CA SER A 580 0.47 7.85 0.26
C SER A 580 -0.78 7.63 1.09
N VAL A 581 -0.66 6.84 2.16
CA VAL A 581 -1.79 6.48 3.01
C VAL A 581 -1.51 6.82 4.46
N GLY A 582 -2.41 7.59 5.07
CA GLY A 582 -2.37 7.82 6.51
C GLY A 582 -1.24 8.73 6.97
N ALA A 583 -0.68 9.57 6.09
CA ALA A 583 0.41 10.46 6.44
C ALA A 583 -0.07 11.60 7.35
N THR A 584 0.76 11.98 8.33
CA THR A 584 0.47 13.10 9.25
C THR A 584 0.74 14.46 8.64
N PHE A 585 1.72 14.50 7.73
CA PHE A 585 2.01 15.64 6.88
C PHE A 585 2.31 15.09 5.49
N GLY A 586 1.62 15.65 4.49
CA GLY A 586 1.64 15.16 3.12
C GLY A 586 3.03 15.14 2.48
N PRO A 587 3.24 14.29 1.46
CA PRO A 587 4.52 14.21 0.78
C PRO A 587 4.77 15.41 -0.14
N LEU A 588 6.06 15.66 -0.44
CA LEU A 588 6.46 16.38 -1.64
C LEU A 588 6.66 15.37 -2.78
N ILE A 589 5.98 15.59 -3.90
CA ILE A 589 6.10 14.79 -5.12
C ILE A 589 6.50 15.73 -6.26
N GLU A 590 7.77 15.68 -6.64
CA GLU A 590 8.37 16.70 -7.51
C GLU A 590 9.19 16.11 -8.64
N ARG A 591 8.99 16.60 -9.88
CA ARG A 591 9.81 16.25 -11.06
C ARG A 591 9.88 14.74 -11.36
N ASN A 592 8.84 13.98 -11.02
CA ASN A 592 8.77 12.56 -11.33
C ASN A 592 8.17 12.34 -12.73
N THR A 593 8.59 11.27 -13.40
CA THR A 593 7.99 10.79 -14.65
C THR A 593 7.32 9.44 -14.40
N LEU A 594 6.00 9.38 -14.56
CA LEU A 594 5.19 8.19 -14.28
C LEU A 594 4.40 7.82 -15.54
N ALA A 595 4.72 6.70 -16.16
CA ALA A 595 4.09 6.28 -17.41
C ALA A 595 3.57 4.84 -17.36
N ASN A 596 2.43 4.56 -17.99
CA ASN A 596 1.92 3.21 -18.27
C ASN A 596 1.60 2.35 -17.03
N MET A 597 1.03 2.96 -16.00
CA MET A 597 0.61 2.25 -14.78
C MET A 597 -0.72 1.54 -14.97
N GLY A 598 -0.90 0.42 -14.26
CA GLY A 598 -2.14 -0.34 -14.22
C GLY A 598 -3.25 0.28 -13.35
N ASP A 599 -2.98 1.41 -12.69
CA ASP A 599 -3.95 2.17 -11.90
C ASP A 599 -3.60 3.67 -11.90
N ASP A 600 -3.78 4.39 -10.80
CA ASP A 600 -3.56 5.84 -10.72
C ASP A 600 -2.10 6.25 -10.74
N ALA A 601 -1.77 7.47 -11.14
CA ALA A 601 -0.37 7.90 -11.03
C ALA A 601 -0.01 8.31 -9.61
N ILE A 602 -0.84 9.12 -8.96
CA ILE A 602 -0.60 9.62 -7.62
C ILE A 602 -1.89 9.52 -6.82
N SER A 603 -1.84 8.87 -5.65
CA SER A 603 -2.95 8.77 -4.70
C SER A 603 -2.52 9.26 -3.31
N ILE A 604 -3.26 10.19 -2.70
CA ILE A 604 -3.02 10.70 -1.34
C ILE A 604 -4.33 10.67 -0.55
N HIS A 605 -4.38 9.86 0.50
CA HIS A 605 -5.59 9.70 1.30
C HIS A 605 -5.35 9.22 2.73
N GLY A 606 -6.35 9.46 3.58
CA GLY A 606 -6.53 8.78 4.86
C GLY A 606 -7.36 7.51 4.73
N MET A 607 -7.76 6.93 5.87
CA MET A 607 -8.63 5.75 5.87
C MET A 607 -9.96 6.04 6.55
N PHE A 608 -11.04 5.59 5.94
CA PHE A 608 -12.28 5.35 6.65
C PHE A 608 -12.19 4.04 7.45
N ILE A 609 -12.85 4.02 8.61
CA ILE A 609 -12.99 2.85 9.46
C ILE A 609 -14.47 2.64 9.72
N LEU A 610 -14.93 1.42 9.44
CA LEU A 610 -16.35 1.06 9.52
C LEU A 610 -16.81 0.93 10.97
N VAL A 611 -17.84 1.66 11.35
CA VAL A 611 -18.59 1.47 12.59
C VAL A 611 -19.53 0.27 12.44
N VAL A 612 -19.42 -0.68 13.37
CA VAL A 612 -20.19 -1.93 13.35
C VAL A 612 -21.19 -2.04 14.50
N LYS A 613 -21.00 -1.26 15.57
CA LYS A 613 -21.93 -1.19 16.71
C LYS A 613 -21.83 0.17 17.38
N VAL A 614 -22.95 0.72 17.83
CA VAL A 614 -23.01 2.01 18.54
C VAL A 614 -23.51 1.77 19.96
N ASN A 615 -22.80 2.29 20.96
CA ASN A 615 -23.14 2.19 22.37
C ASN A 615 -23.34 3.60 22.96
N GLN A 616 -24.42 4.27 22.55
CA GLN A 616 -24.68 5.68 22.88
C GLN A 616 -24.63 5.97 24.39
N GLY A 617 -25.17 5.07 25.23
CA GLY A 617 -25.19 5.24 26.69
C GLY A 617 -23.81 5.31 27.36
N ASN A 618 -22.76 4.84 26.67
CA ASN A 618 -21.38 4.83 27.17
C ASN A 618 -20.47 5.80 26.40
N SER A 619 -21.03 6.65 25.53
CA SER A 619 -20.26 7.49 24.59
C SER A 619 -19.18 6.68 23.86
N SER A 620 -19.54 5.49 23.36
CA SER A 620 -18.62 4.61 22.66
C SER A 620 -19.27 3.96 21.44
N PHE A 621 -18.44 3.45 20.54
CA PHE A 621 -18.85 2.64 19.41
C PHE A 621 -17.76 1.61 19.08
N THR A 622 -18.13 0.53 18.41
CA THR A 622 -17.19 -0.50 17.95
C THR A 622 -16.95 -0.33 16.47
N VAL A 623 -15.68 -0.39 16.06
CA VAL A 623 -15.25 -0.32 14.66
C VAL A 623 -14.58 -1.62 14.21
N ALA A 624 -14.66 -1.91 12.92
CA ALA A 624 -13.90 -2.98 12.28
C ALA A 624 -12.66 -2.39 11.61
N ALA A 625 -11.46 -2.85 12.00
CA ALA A 625 -10.18 -2.39 11.46
C ALA A 625 -9.17 -3.55 11.35
N GLY A 626 -8.13 -3.40 10.53
CA GLY A 626 -7.04 -4.39 10.48
C GLY A 626 -6.14 -4.32 11.72
N ASN A 627 -5.98 -3.12 12.28
CA ASN A 627 -5.21 -2.81 13.48
C ASN A 627 -5.71 -1.49 14.10
N ALA A 628 -5.12 -1.08 15.22
CA ALA A 628 -5.48 0.14 15.93
C ALA A 628 -4.63 1.37 15.56
N ASN A 629 -3.79 1.31 14.51
CA ASN A 629 -2.81 2.36 14.22
C ASN A 629 -3.46 3.73 13.94
N SER A 630 -4.66 3.75 13.36
CA SER A 630 -5.42 4.97 13.09
C SER A 630 -6.35 5.39 14.23
N LEU A 631 -6.34 4.67 15.35
CA LEU A 631 -7.22 4.85 16.51
C LEU A 631 -6.43 5.31 17.76
N GLY A 632 -5.45 6.19 17.61
CA GLY A 632 -4.64 6.65 18.74
C GLY A 632 -5.49 7.40 19.79
N VAL A 633 -5.28 7.13 21.08
CA VAL A 633 -5.88 7.94 22.16
C VAL A 633 -5.37 9.38 22.03
N GLY A 634 -6.29 10.34 22.15
CA GLY A 634 -6.06 11.76 21.90
C GLY A 634 -6.31 12.20 20.46
N SER A 635 -6.41 11.27 19.50
CA SER A 635 -6.63 11.64 18.10
C SER A 635 -8.02 12.24 17.91
N ARG A 636 -8.09 13.29 17.09
CA ARG A 636 -9.35 13.83 16.61
C ARG A 636 -9.89 12.99 15.46
N ILE A 637 -11.18 12.66 15.50
CA ILE A 637 -11.85 11.91 14.45
C ILE A 637 -13.05 12.65 13.88
N GLY A 638 -13.27 12.50 12.58
CA GLY A 638 -14.51 12.83 11.90
C GLY A 638 -15.43 11.63 11.85
N VAL A 639 -16.73 11.82 12.07
CA VAL A 639 -17.74 10.76 12.02
C VAL A 639 -18.72 11.05 10.89
N TYR A 640 -18.93 10.07 10.03
CA TYR A 640 -19.77 10.18 8.85
C TYR A 640 -20.95 9.21 8.87
N GLU A 641 -22.06 9.69 8.35
CA GLU A 641 -23.23 8.91 8.04
C GLU A 641 -22.99 8.12 6.75
N GLY A 642 -22.95 6.79 6.89
CA GLY A 642 -23.20 5.80 5.84
C GLY A 642 -22.60 6.07 4.46
N ASP A 643 -23.45 5.83 3.46
CA ASP A 643 -23.16 5.88 2.03
C ASP A 643 -23.15 7.31 1.46
N GLN A 644 -23.74 8.27 2.19
CA GLN A 644 -23.81 9.67 1.76
C GLN A 644 -22.60 10.48 2.19
N LEU A 645 -21.75 9.94 3.08
CA LEU A 645 -20.61 10.63 3.67
C LEU A 645 -20.98 11.99 4.29
N LEU A 646 -22.18 12.07 4.90
CA LEU A 646 -22.58 13.26 5.66
C LEU A 646 -21.78 13.32 6.96
N LEU A 647 -21.01 14.39 7.19
CA LEU A 647 -20.33 14.62 8.45
C LEU A 647 -21.35 14.84 9.58
N LEU A 648 -21.34 13.94 10.57
CA LEU A 648 -22.12 14.04 11.81
C LEU A 648 -21.41 14.88 12.87
N GLY A 649 -20.09 15.07 12.75
CA GLY A 649 -19.31 15.94 13.63
C GLY A 649 -17.94 15.38 13.96
N TYR A 650 -17.26 16.05 14.91
CA TYR A 650 -15.92 15.69 15.38
C TYR A 650 -15.94 15.37 16.86
N THR A 651 -15.03 14.49 17.28
CA THR A 651 -14.79 14.10 18.68
C THR A 651 -13.35 13.65 18.86
N ASN A 652 -12.89 13.49 20.10
CA ASN A 652 -11.55 12.93 20.39
C ASN A 652 -11.66 11.54 21.00
N ILE A 653 -10.74 10.66 20.62
CA ILE A 653 -10.64 9.31 21.19
C ILE A 653 -10.07 9.39 22.61
N THR A 654 -10.76 8.83 23.59
CA THR A 654 -10.30 8.75 25.00
C THR A 654 -9.80 7.38 25.39
N ALA A 655 -10.32 6.32 24.78
CA ALA A 655 -9.84 4.96 25.00
C ALA A 655 -10.11 4.08 23.78
N VAL A 656 -9.23 3.10 23.56
CA VAL A 656 -9.39 2.07 22.54
C VAL A 656 -9.07 0.71 23.11
N ARG A 657 -9.96 -0.24 22.88
CA ARG A 657 -9.81 -1.61 23.39
C ARG A 657 -10.25 -2.61 22.34
N GLU A 658 -9.41 -3.60 22.05
CA GLU A 658 -9.80 -4.73 21.20
C GLU A 658 -10.93 -5.52 21.88
N VAL A 659 -11.97 -5.85 21.12
CA VAL A 659 -13.17 -6.57 21.57
C VAL A 659 -13.45 -7.77 20.68
N PRO A 660 -14.17 -8.80 21.16
CA PRO A 660 -14.68 -9.86 20.29
C PRO A 660 -15.58 -9.31 19.19
N ASN A 661 -15.69 -10.06 18.08
CA ASN A 661 -16.59 -9.73 16.98
C ASN A 661 -18.03 -9.56 17.50
N PRO A 662 -18.62 -8.35 17.43
CA PRO A 662 -19.97 -8.11 17.92
C PRO A 662 -21.05 -8.49 16.89
N LEU A 663 -20.65 -8.87 15.67
CA LEU A 663 -21.56 -9.07 14.55
C LEU A 663 -21.97 -10.54 14.41
N PRO A 664 -23.23 -10.78 13.97
CA PRO A 664 -23.64 -12.10 13.51
C PRO A 664 -22.76 -12.60 12.34
N PRO A 665 -22.59 -13.92 12.20
CA PRO A 665 -21.99 -14.51 11.00
C PRO A 665 -22.70 -13.99 9.73
N ALA A 666 -21.93 -13.83 8.65
CA ALA A 666 -22.42 -13.40 7.33
C ALA A 666 -22.95 -11.95 7.22
N MET A 667 -22.88 -11.12 8.26
CA MET A 667 -23.18 -9.69 8.10
C MET A 667 -22.26 -9.04 7.06
N ARG A 668 -22.84 -8.15 6.22
CA ARG A 668 -22.15 -7.45 5.14
C ARG A 668 -22.45 -5.95 5.22
N SER A 669 -21.43 -5.14 4.95
CA SER A 669 -21.56 -3.69 4.82
C SER A 669 -22.05 -3.32 3.42
N ARG A 670 -22.94 -2.33 3.32
CA ARG A 670 -23.35 -1.73 2.03
C ARG A 670 -22.38 -0.64 1.57
N VAL A 671 -21.60 -0.10 2.50
CA VAL A 671 -20.60 0.95 2.25
C VAL A 671 -19.25 0.30 1.94
N ALA A 672 -18.73 -0.50 2.87
CA ALA A 672 -17.46 -1.22 2.79
C ALA A 672 -17.64 -2.57 2.06
N ILE A 673 -18.18 -2.57 0.85
CA ILE A 673 -18.58 -3.82 0.15
C ILE A 673 -17.44 -4.81 -0.10
N ARG A 674 -16.20 -4.31 -0.17
CA ARG A 674 -15.00 -5.11 -0.44
C ARG A 674 -14.43 -5.72 0.83
N LYS A 675 -14.92 -5.29 2.00
CA LYS A 675 -14.39 -5.67 3.29
C LYS A 675 -15.04 -6.95 3.79
N ASN A 676 -14.22 -7.98 3.99
CA ASN A 676 -14.64 -9.15 4.74
C ASN A 676 -14.57 -8.85 6.25
N LEU A 677 -15.73 -8.73 6.89
CA LEU A 677 -15.82 -8.45 8.32
C LEU A 677 -15.41 -9.65 9.19
N THR A 678 -15.45 -10.88 8.67
CA THR A 678 -15.08 -12.08 9.44
C THR A 678 -13.60 -12.10 9.82
N SER A 679 -12.72 -11.53 9.00
CA SER A 679 -11.27 -11.46 9.23
C SER A 679 -10.82 -10.14 9.87
N SER A 680 -11.76 -9.25 10.20
CA SER A 680 -11.44 -7.95 10.82
C SER A 680 -11.16 -8.12 12.32
N LYS A 681 -10.33 -7.22 12.86
CA LYS A 681 -10.30 -6.98 14.30
C LYS A 681 -11.35 -5.93 14.65
N PHE A 682 -11.81 -5.98 15.89
CA PHE A 682 -12.84 -5.09 16.39
C PHE A 682 -12.33 -4.30 17.57
N PHE A 683 -12.56 -2.99 17.56
CA PHE A 683 -12.10 -2.10 18.61
C PHE A 683 -13.28 -1.28 19.12
N GLU A 684 -13.52 -1.35 20.43
CA GLU A 684 -14.37 -0.38 21.10
C GLU A 684 -13.58 0.92 21.28
N VAL A 685 -14.15 2.02 20.80
CA VAL A 685 -13.61 3.37 20.83
C VAL A 685 -14.52 4.20 21.73
N SER A 686 -13.98 4.69 22.84
CA SER A 686 -14.63 5.66 23.72
C SER A 686 -14.20 7.07 23.33
N VAL A 687 -15.10 8.03 23.48
CA VAL A 687 -14.87 9.42 23.05
C VAL A 687 -15.20 10.43 24.16
N ASP A 688 -14.64 11.63 24.09
CA ASP A 688 -14.78 12.67 25.13
C ASP A 688 -16.12 13.41 25.08
N ASN A 689 -16.75 13.48 23.91
CA ASN A 689 -18.05 14.10 23.71
C ASN A 689 -18.93 13.28 22.74
N TRP A 690 -20.25 13.47 22.84
CA TRP A 690 -21.22 12.84 21.96
C TRP A 690 -22.13 13.92 21.33
N PRO A 691 -21.72 14.52 20.18
CA PRO A 691 -22.53 15.49 19.47
C PRO A 691 -23.96 14.97 19.22
N LYS A 692 -24.98 15.84 19.28
CA LYS A 692 -26.38 15.44 19.07
C LYS A 692 -26.57 14.70 17.75
N ALA A 693 -25.88 15.12 16.69
CA ALA A 693 -25.94 14.48 15.37
C ALA A 693 -25.39 13.04 15.37
N PHE A 694 -24.57 12.63 16.35
CA PHE A 694 -24.14 11.22 16.47
C PHE A 694 -25.30 10.27 16.81
N GLN A 695 -26.48 10.80 17.16
CA GLN A 695 -27.70 9.99 17.24
C GLN A 695 -28.05 9.31 15.89
N ALA A 696 -27.57 9.84 14.76
CA ALA A 696 -27.72 9.23 13.44
C ALA A 696 -26.69 8.13 13.14
N MET A 697 -25.68 7.94 14.00
CA MET A 697 -24.70 6.85 13.85
C MET A 697 -25.40 5.50 13.91
N ARG A 698 -24.94 4.59 13.06
CA ARG A 698 -25.46 3.23 12.92
C ARG A 698 -24.37 2.30 12.38
N PHE A 699 -24.67 1.01 12.29
CA PHE A 699 -23.91 0.12 11.42
C PHE A 699 -23.76 0.75 10.03
N ASP A 700 -22.59 0.64 9.42
CA ASP A 700 -22.17 1.31 8.17
C ASP A 700 -21.82 2.79 8.27
N SER A 701 -21.96 3.44 9.43
CA SER A 701 -21.31 4.73 9.65
C SER A 701 -19.79 4.59 9.55
N LEU A 702 -19.11 5.66 9.19
CA LEU A 702 -17.66 5.67 9.05
C LEU A 702 -17.04 6.63 10.04
N ILE A 703 -15.84 6.33 10.51
CA ILE A 703 -14.97 7.31 11.15
C ILE A 703 -13.69 7.47 10.35
N THR A 704 -13.03 8.60 10.50
CA THR A 704 -11.66 8.78 10.02
C THR A 704 -10.86 9.60 11.02
N ASN A 705 -9.55 9.37 11.05
CA ASN A 705 -8.62 10.20 11.80
C ASN A 705 -8.18 11.34 10.90
N VAL A 706 -8.59 12.56 11.24
CA VAL A 706 -8.39 13.75 10.40
C VAL A 706 -6.94 14.24 10.40
N GLU A 707 -6.12 13.69 11.29
CA GLU A 707 -4.67 13.97 11.34
C GLU A 707 -3.88 13.03 10.43
N LEU A 708 -4.52 12.00 9.85
CA LEU A 708 -3.88 10.96 9.05
C LEU A 708 -4.44 10.94 7.63
N GLU A 709 -4.49 12.10 6.98
CA GLU A 709 -5.04 12.24 5.62
C GLU A 709 -3.95 12.47 4.55
N GLY A 710 -2.75 12.86 4.97
CA GLY A 710 -1.71 13.38 4.08
C GLY A 710 -1.90 14.85 3.70
N SER A 711 -2.63 15.62 4.52
CA SER A 711 -2.80 17.06 4.32
C SER A 711 -1.46 17.81 4.38
N GLY A 712 -1.32 18.90 3.62
CA GLY A 712 -0.06 19.66 3.51
C GLY A 712 0.87 19.22 2.36
N PHE A 713 0.38 18.36 1.46
CA PHE A 713 1.17 17.82 0.35
C PHE A 713 1.49 18.87 -0.73
N VAL A 714 2.54 18.61 -1.51
CA VAL A 714 2.89 19.39 -2.70
C VAL A 714 3.16 18.43 -3.85
N ILE A 715 2.45 18.58 -4.96
CA ILE A 715 2.64 17.82 -6.20
C ILE A 715 2.97 18.82 -7.31
N ARG A 716 4.20 18.81 -7.80
CA ARG A 716 4.61 19.77 -8.82
C ARG A 716 5.61 19.29 -9.84
N ASP A 717 5.53 19.88 -11.03
CA ASP A 717 6.50 19.68 -12.10
C ASP A 717 6.64 18.20 -12.53
N ASN A 718 5.61 17.37 -12.32
CA ASN A 718 5.60 15.95 -12.69
C ASN A 718 5.04 15.72 -14.11
N VAL A 719 5.45 14.62 -14.73
CA VAL A 719 4.92 14.14 -16.02
C VAL A 719 4.23 12.79 -15.82
N ILE A 720 2.95 12.70 -16.16
CA ILE A 720 2.09 11.52 -16.02
C ILE A 720 1.54 11.14 -17.40
N MET A 721 1.66 9.87 -17.78
CA MET A 721 1.27 9.42 -19.12
C MET A 721 0.62 8.04 -19.15
N ASN A 722 -0.45 7.92 -19.95
CA ASN A 722 -0.99 6.65 -20.46
C ASN A 722 -1.30 5.60 -19.37
N ASN A 723 -1.84 6.02 -18.24
CA ASN A 723 -2.18 5.11 -17.15
C ASN A 723 -3.67 4.73 -17.18
N ARG A 724 -3.98 3.51 -16.71
CA ARG A 724 -5.36 2.99 -16.75
C ARG A 724 -6.30 3.71 -15.79
N GLY A 725 -5.81 4.18 -14.65
CA GLY A 725 -6.59 4.91 -13.65
C GLY A 725 -6.74 6.41 -13.93
N ARG A 726 -6.83 7.17 -12.84
CA ARG A 726 -6.80 8.63 -12.80
C ARG A 726 -5.36 9.13 -12.89
N GLY A 727 -5.13 10.33 -13.40
CA GLY A 727 -3.82 10.96 -13.30
C GLY A 727 -3.46 11.22 -11.83
N MET A 728 -4.34 11.87 -11.09
CA MET A 728 -4.20 12.07 -9.65
C MET A 728 -5.50 11.81 -8.92
N GLN A 729 -5.40 11.19 -7.76
CA GLN A 729 -6.50 11.01 -6.84
C GLN A 729 -6.18 11.58 -5.46
N ILE A 730 -6.96 12.57 -5.03
CA ILE A 730 -6.67 13.39 -3.87
C ILE A 730 -7.84 13.37 -2.91
N LYS A 731 -7.55 13.04 -1.65
CA LYS A 731 -8.53 12.94 -0.57
C LYS A 731 -7.99 13.63 0.69
N ALA A 732 -7.25 14.73 0.49
CA ALA A 732 -6.54 15.45 1.54
C ALA A 732 -6.59 16.96 1.29
N GLY A 733 -6.38 17.75 2.35
CA GLY A 733 -6.43 19.21 2.32
C GLY A 733 -5.07 19.91 2.42
N ASN A 734 -5.09 21.24 2.47
CA ASN A 734 -3.94 22.13 2.58
C ASN A 734 -2.85 21.83 1.55
N GLY A 735 -3.26 21.42 0.34
CA GLY A 735 -2.37 20.90 -0.69
C GLY A 735 -2.14 21.88 -1.83
N VAL A 736 -1.04 21.66 -2.55
CA VAL A 736 -0.72 22.38 -3.81
C VAL A 736 -0.47 21.36 -4.92
N ILE A 737 -1.16 21.54 -6.05
CA ILE A 737 -0.98 20.76 -7.28
C ILE A 737 -0.70 21.75 -8.41
N GLU A 738 0.56 21.83 -8.84
CA GLU A 738 0.95 22.84 -9.82
C GLU A 738 1.95 22.40 -10.89
N ARG A 739 1.83 22.96 -12.09
CA ARG A 739 2.79 22.75 -13.19
C ARG A 739 3.03 21.28 -13.57
N ASN A 740 2.02 20.43 -13.38
CA ASN A 740 2.10 19.04 -13.80
C ASN A 740 1.58 18.87 -15.23
N THR A 741 2.13 17.90 -15.95
CA THR A 741 1.67 17.48 -17.28
C THR A 741 1.05 16.09 -17.18
N ILE A 742 -0.24 15.97 -17.49
CA ILE A 742 -1.02 14.73 -17.40
C ILE A 742 -1.59 14.42 -18.78
N ILE A 743 -1.21 13.28 -19.38
CA ILE A 743 -1.56 12.93 -20.75
C ILE A 743 -2.13 11.52 -20.84
N GLY A 744 -3.37 11.41 -21.31
CA GLY A 744 -4.04 10.14 -21.60
C GLY A 744 -4.27 9.21 -20.41
N PRO A 745 -4.62 9.68 -19.19
CA PRO A 745 -5.23 8.78 -18.21
C PRO A 745 -6.58 8.30 -18.74
N ALA A 746 -6.88 7.02 -18.56
CA ALA A 746 -8.12 6.45 -19.08
C ALA A 746 -9.38 7.02 -18.39
N TRP A 747 -9.24 7.55 -17.16
CA TRP A 747 -10.29 8.21 -16.40
C TRP A 747 -10.04 9.72 -16.24
N TRP A 748 -10.22 10.26 -15.04
CA TRP A 748 -10.04 11.67 -14.75
C TRP A 748 -8.55 12.05 -14.75
N GLY A 749 -8.22 13.18 -15.36
CA GLY A 749 -6.90 13.80 -15.22
C GLY A 749 -6.55 14.04 -13.76
N MET A 750 -7.47 14.68 -13.04
CA MET A 750 -7.38 14.85 -11.60
C MET A 750 -8.74 14.66 -10.96
N GLN A 751 -8.80 13.89 -9.88
CA GLN A 751 -9.99 13.63 -9.09
C GLN A 751 -9.74 13.96 -7.63
N VAL A 752 -10.57 14.82 -7.06
CA VAL A 752 -10.58 15.21 -5.65
C VAL A 752 -11.90 14.77 -5.05
N MET A 753 -11.93 13.59 -4.44
CA MET A 753 -13.17 12.96 -3.96
C MET A 753 -12.88 11.85 -2.94
N PRO A 754 -13.55 11.81 -1.78
CA PRO A 754 -13.48 10.64 -0.89
C PRO A 754 -14.18 9.41 -1.50
N GLU A 755 -13.68 8.20 -1.21
CA GLU A 755 -14.23 6.96 -1.76
C GLU A 755 -14.53 5.93 -0.67
N ALA A 756 -15.77 5.99 -0.17
CA ALA A 756 -16.26 5.09 0.87
C ALA A 756 -16.19 3.60 0.49
N SER A 757 -16.37 3.28 -0.80
CA SER A 757 -16.30 1.92 -1.34
C SER A 757 -14.90 1.30 -1.22
N TRP A 758 -13.87 2.14 -1.28
CA TRP A 758 -12.46 1.79 -1.13
C TRP A 758 -11.96 2.02 0.30
N MET A 759 -12.81 2.56 1.17
CA MET A 759 -12.46 2.95 2.54
C MET A 759 -11.38 4.04 2.59
N GLU A 760 -11.38 4.94 1.60
CA GLU A 760 -10.39 5.99 1.45
C GLU A 760 -11.01 7.36 1.72
N SER A 761 -10.52 8.02 2.77
CA SER A 761 -10.96 9.33 3.24
C SER A 761 -9.93 10.39 2.87
N ASP A 762 -10.20 11.69 2.90
CA ASP A 762 -11.39 12.41 3.31
C ASP A 762 -11.68 13.58 2.31
N TRP A 763 -12.49 14.55 2.74
CA TRP A 763 -12.78 15.77 2.00
C TRP A 763 -11.59 16.74 1.95
N ALA A 764 -11.27 17.25 0.76
CA ALA A 764 -10.23 18.27 0.58
C ALA A 764 -10.69 19.66 1.04
N ARG A 765 -9.83 20.38 1.76
CA ARG A 765 -10.01 21.78 2.16
C ARG A 765 -8.74 22.58 1.84
N ASN A 766 -8.83 23.86 1.49
CA ASN A 766 -7.68 24.71 1.18
C ASN A 766 -6.75 24.09 0.13
N LEU A 767 -7.31 23.73 -1.03
CA LEU A 767 -6.57 23.06 -2.11
C LEU A 767 -6.36 24.03 -3.28
N ARG A 768 -5.11 24.17 -3.72
CA ARG A 768 -4.75 24.91 -4.93
C ARG A 768 -4.40 23.94 -6.05
N ILE A 769 -5.10 24.06 -7.16
CA ILE A 769 -4.85 23.35 -8.42
C ILE A 769 -4.55 24.41 -9.48
N SER A 770 -3.27 24.61 -9.81
CA SER A 770 -2.88 25.70 -10.72
C SER A 770 -1.86 25.35 -11.78
N ASP A 771 -2.01 25.96 -12.96
CA ASP A 771 -0.99 25.91 -14.01
C ASP A 771 -0.65 24.48 -14.49
N ASN A 772 -1.60 23.54 -14.38
CA ASN A 772 -1.42 22.17 -14.86
C ASN A 772 -1.87 22.04 -16.31
N PHE A 773 -1.22 21.17 -17.08
CA PHE A 773 -1.67 20.73 -18.38
C PHE A 773 -2.30 19.34 -18.27
N VAL A 774 -3.57 19.21 -18.68
CA VAL A 774 -4.35 17.98 -18.61
C VAL A 774 -4.92 17.67 -19.99
N GLN A 775 -4.38 16.67 -20.65
CA GLN A 775 -4.99 16.03 -21.80
C GLN A 775 -5.62 14.72 -21.33
N ALA A 776 -6.94 14.65 -21.22
CA ALA A 776 -7.63 13.49 -20.67
C ALA A 776 -8.54 12.83 -21.70
N SER A 777 -8.52 11.50 -21.80
CA SER A 777 -9.38 10.78 -22.75
C SER A 777 -10.83 10.69 -22.27
N TYR A 778 -11.07 10.82 -20.95
CA TYR A 778 -12.39 10.84 -20.34
C TYR A 778 -12.71 12.21 -19.74
N GLY A 779 -12.24 12.53 -18.53
CA GLY A 779 -12.56 13.80 -17.85
C GLY A 779 -11.34 14.56 -17.37
N GLY A 780 -11.43 15.89 -17.29
CA GLY A 780 -10.30 16.74 -16.91
C GLY A 780 -10.09 16.79 -15.41
N ILE A 781 -10.66 17.82 -14.77
CA ILE A 781 -10.51 18.10 -13.34
C ILE A 781 -11.86 17.92 -12.64
N PHE A 782 -11.93 17.00 -11.67
CA PHE A 782 -13.12 16.77 -10.86
C PHE A 782 -12.84 17.05 -9.39
N VAL A 783 -13.64 17.91 -8.76
CA VAL A 783 -13.71 18.12 -7.31
C VAL A 783 -15.13 17.85 -6.83
N GLY A 784 -15.32 16.92 -5.90
CA GLY A 784 -16.63 16.69 -5.30
C GLY A 784 -16.88 15.28 -4.82
N LEU A 785 -18.16 14.92 -4.74
CA LEU A 785 -18.61 13.57 -4.41
C LEU A 785 -19.60 13.06 -5.44
N ILE A 786 -19.39 11.83 -5.90
CA ILE A 786 -20.39 11.00 -6.58
C ILE A 786 -20.93 10.01 -5.55
N ARG A 787 -22.22 10.10 -5.25
CA ARG A 787 -22.90 9.19 -4.33
C ARG A 787 -23.00 7.82 -4.96
N ARG A 788 -22.63 6.81 -4.20
CA ARG A 788 -22.63 5.43 -4.70
C ARG A 788 -24.04 4.89 -4.95
N SER A 789 -25.01 5.25 -4.11
CA SER A 789 -26.33 4.62 -4.10
C SER A 789 -27.16 4.90 -5.35
N ASP A 790 -27.00 6.07 -5.94
CA ASP A 790 -27.75 6.50 -7.12
C ASP A 790 -26.88 7.14 -8.22
N LEU A 791 -25.56 7.12 -8.06
CA LEU A 791 -24.59 7.80 -8.93
C LEU A 791 -24.86 9.31 -9.07
N GLY A 792 -25.61 9.90 -8.13
CA GLY A 792 -25.92 11.31 -8.08
C GLY A 792 -24.77 12.14 -7.52
N SER A 793 -24.85 13.46 -7.69
CA SER A 793 -24.00 14.42 -6.99
C SER A 793 -24.23 14.36 -5.48
N GLY A 794 -23.15 14.51 -4.70
CA GLY A 794 -23.23 14.70 -3.26
C GLY A 794 -23.79 16.08 -2.91
N GLN A 795 -24.72 16.15 -1.97
CA GLN A 795 -25.43 17.41 -1.66
C GLN A 795 -24.72 18.27 -0.60
N TYR A 796 -23.68 17.74 0.04
CA TYR A 796 -23.05 18.39 1.19
C TYR A 796 -21.81 19.19 0.79
N LEU A 797 -21.70 20.42 1.30
CA LEU A 797 -20.64 21.37 1.00
C LEU A 797 -19.38 21.11 1.85
N MET A 798 -18.77 19.94 1.64
CA MET A 798 -17.70 19.43 2.49
C MET A 798 -16.30 19.67 1.93
N HIS A 799 -16.17 19.87 0.61
CA HIS A 799 -14.99 20.53 0.05
C HIS A 799 -15.07 22.04 0.31
N ASP A 800 -13.97 22.66 0.74
CA ASP A 800 -13.96 24.05 1.18
C ASP A 800 -12.68 24.78 0.78
N GLY A 801 -12.77 25.97 0.21
CA GLY A 801 -11.60 26.78 -0.15
C GLY A 801 -10.77 26.13 -1.26
N ILE A 802 -11.39 25.88 -2.42
CA ILE A 802 -10.74 25.21 -3.55
C ILE A 802 -10.46 26.24 -4.65
N THR A 803 -9.23 26.25 -5.17
CA THR A 803 -8.83 27.12 -6.28
C THR A 803 -8.40 26.28 -7.48
N ILE A 804 -9.04 26.46 -8.63
CA ILE A 804 -8.75 25.82 -9.91
C ILE A 804 -8.41 26.93 -10.90
N THR A 805 -7.13 27.24 -11.08
CA THR A 805 -6.71 28.44 -11.83
C THR A 805 -5.56 28.23 -12.80
N GLY A 806 -5.59 28.89 -13.96
CA GLY A 806 -4.47 28.83 -14.92
C GLY A 806 -4.24 27.45 -15.56
N ASN A 807 -5.13 26.47 -15.35
CA ASN A 807 -4.95 25.12 -15.90
C ASN A 807 -5.35 25.09 -17.38
N THR A 808 -4.72 24.22 -18.15
CA THR A 808 -5.12 23.91 -19.53
C THR A 808 -5.70 22.50 -19.58
N VAL A 809 -6.97 22.38 -19.94
CA VAL A 809 -7.67 21.10 -20.13
C VAL A 809 -7.95 20.89 -21.62
N VAL A 810 -7.53 19.76 -22.16
CA VAL A 810 -7.60 19.44 -23.58
C VAL A 810 -8.21 18.06 -23.81
N ASP A 811 -8.98 17.90 -24.89
CA ASP A 811 -9.52 16.63 -25.40
C ASP A 811 -10.44 15.83 -24.45
N ALA A 812 -10.81 16.37 -23.29
CA ALA A 812 -11.73 15.72 -22.37
C ALA A 812 -13.08 15.41 -23.03
N ALA A 813 -13.42 14.12 -23.11
CA ALA A 813 -14.66 13.62 -23.69
C ALA A 813 -15.88 13.85 -22.79
N TYR A 814 -15.66 14.12 -21.50
CA TYR A 814 -16.71 14.23 -20.51
C TYR A 814 -16.34 15.15 -19.36
N ALA A 815 -17.20 16.12 -19.05
CA ALA A 815 -17.09 17.02 -17.91
C ALA A 815 -15.66 17.58 -17.70
N PRO A 816 -15.15 18.44 -18.60
CA PRO A 816 -13.75 18.90 -18.58
C PRO A 816 -13.33 19.51 -17.24
N ILE A 817 -14.20 20.33 -16.64
CA ILE A 817 -14.09 20.74 -15.23
C ILE A 817 -15.43 20.48 -14.54
N LEU A 818 -15.41 19.68 -13.47
CA LEU A 818 -16.57 19.31 -12.67
C LEU A 818 -16.36 19.71 -11.21
N VAL A 819 -17.32 20.45 -10.65
CA VAL A 819 -17.34 20.78 -9.23
C VAL A 819 -18.69 20.41 -8.61
N THR A 820 -18.67 19.66 -7.51
CA THR A 820 -19.86 19.43 -6.69
C THR A 820 -19.49 19.32 -5.22
N SER A 821 -20.47 19.43 -4.33
CA SER A 821 -20.28 19.14 -2.90
C SER A 821 -19.21 20.06 -2.27
N ALA A 822 -19.16 21.30 -2.74
CA ALA A 822 -18.05 22.21 -2.50
C ALA A 822 -18.52 23.64 -2.25
N LYS A 823 -17.83 24.35 -1.37
CA LYS A 823 -18.05 25.78 -1.12
C LYS A 823 -16.75 26.58 -1.17
N GLY A 824 -16.85 27.88 -1.42
CA GLY A 824 -15.69 28.76 -1.51
C GLY A 824 -14.74 28.30 -2.63
N VAL A 825 -15.27 28.21 -3.84
CA VAL A 825 -14.52 27.69 -5.00
C VAL A 825 -14.20 28.82 -5.97
N VAL A 826 -12.96 28.89 -6.42
CA VAL A 826 -12.52 29.81 -7.48
C VAL A 826 -12.14 28.99 -8.71
N ILE A 827 -12.78 29.26 -9.85
CA ILE A 827 -12.51 28.61 -11.15
C ILE A 827 -12.18 29.70 -12.17
N GLY A 828 -10.89 30.04 -12.34
CA GLY A 828 -10.53 31.21 -13.14
C GLY A 828 -9.23 31.13 -13.95
N GLY A 829 -9.19 31.81 -15.09
CA GLY A 829 -8.02 31.86 -15.96
C GLY A 829 -7.64 30.51 -16.57
N ASN A 830 -8.53 29.51 -16.54
CA ASN A 830 -8.28 28.21 -17.15
C ASN A 830 -8.52 28.28 -18.66
N THR A 831 -7.80 27.47 -19.42
CA THR A 831 -8.06 27.24 -20.85
C THR A 831 -8.68 25.86 -21.04
N VAL A 832 -9.90 25.80 -21.58
CA VAL A 832 -10.55 24.54 -21.97
C VAL A 832 -10.60 24.48 -23.49
N LYS A 833 -9.82 23.57 -24.08
CA LYS A 833 -9.58 23.51 -25.52
C LYS A 833 -9.98 22.17 -26.11
N ASN A 834 -10.75 22.19 -27.19
CA ASN A 834 -11.13 20.98 -27.94
C ASN A 834 -11.64 19.85 -27.03
N CYS A 835 -12.43 20.20 -26.02
CA CYS A 835 -13.13 19.21 -25.23
C CYS A 835 -14.50 18.90 -25.85
N LEU A 836 -15.04 17.74 -25.52
CA LEU A 836 -16.33 17.25 -26.02
C LEU A 836 -16.37 17.13 -27.55
N CYS A 837 -15.26 16.69 -28.18
CA CYS A 837 -15.24 16.31 -29.60
C CYS A 837 -15.78 14.89 -29.83
N ARG A 838 -15.95 14.14 -28.75
CA ARG A 838 -16.58 12.84 -28.67
C ARG A 838 -17.37 12.73 -27.37
N LEU A 839 -18.27 11.76 -27.31
CA LEU A 839 -18.94 11.36 -26.09
C LEU A 839 -18.12 10.30 -25.33
N PRO A 840 -18.25 10.21 -23.99
CA PRO A 840 -17.67 9.10 -23.25
C PRO A 840 -18.33 7.78 -23.68
N GLY A 841 -17.67 6.67 -23.34
CA GLY A 841 -18.22 5.33 -23.60
C GLY A 841 -19.58 5.11 -22.92
N PRO A 842 -20.40 4.16 -23.43
CA PRO A 842 -21.68 3.82 -22.81
C PRO A 842 -21.55 3.52 -21.32
N GLY A 843 -22.43 4.10 -20.49
CA GLY A 843 -22.43 3.90 -19.04
C GLY A 843 -21.35 4.65 -18.25
N GLN A 844 -20.49 5.42 -18.92
CA GLN A 844 -19.45 6.23 -18.25
C GLN A 844 -19.94 7.66 -17.94
N GLY A 845 -21.09 8.08 -18.43
CA GLY A 845 -21.69 9.38 -18.13
C GLY A 845 -22.60 9.36 -16.90
N PHE A 846 -22.79 10.52 -16.30
CA PHE A 846 -23.74 10.78 -15.22
C PHE A 846 -24.90 11.64 -15.74
N GLY A 847 -26.13 11.13 -15.67
CA GLY A 847 -27.31 11.79 -16.25
C GLY A 847 -27.71 13.13 -15.62
N TRP A 848 -27.08 13.53 -14.51
CA TRP A 848 -27.31 14.83 -13.85
C TRP A 848 -26.35 15.93 -14.32
N ILE A 849 -25.29 15.60 -15.06
CA ILE A 849 -24.41 16.61 -15.65
C ILE A 849 -25.07 17.17 -16.91
N THR A 850 -25.10 18.50 -17.03
CA THR A 850 -25.67 19.15 -18.22
C THR A 850 -24.84 18.80 -19.45
N SER A 851 -25.49 18.20 -20.46
CA SER A 851 -24.85 17.84 -21.72
C SER A 851 -24.23 19.08 -22.37
N GLY A 852 -22.98 18.94 -22.85
CA GLY A 852 -22.25 20.01 -23.52
C GLY A 852 -21.55 21.03 -22.62
N ALA A 853 -21.75 20.99 -21.31
CA ALA A 853 -21.05 21.89 -20.38
C ALA A 853 -19.54 21.61 -20.35
N LEU A 854 -18.73 22.66 -20.55
CA LEU A 854 -17.26 22.59 -20.43
C LEU A 854 -16.81 22.78 -18.98
N ILE A 855 -17.55 23.59 -18.22
CA ILE A 855 -17.45 23.66 -16.77
C ILE A 855 -18.84 23.43 -16.19
N PHE A 856 -18.97 22.46 -15.28
CA PHE A 856 -20.23 22.16 -14.60
C PHE A 856 -20.08 22.26 -13.10
N ALA A 857 -21.02 22.96 -12.45
CA ALA A 857 -21.07 23.07 -11.00
C ALA A 857 -22.47 22.78 -10.44
N GLU A 858 -22.60 21.89 -9.45
CA GLU A 858 -23.87 21.50 -8.81
C GLU A 858 -23.67 21.27 -7.31
N ASN A 859 -24.67 21.57 -6.46
CA ASN A 859 -24.54 21.51 -5.00
C ASN A 859 -23.30 22.25 -4.51
N VAL A 860 -23.26 23.54 -4.87
CA VAL A 860 -22.13 24.42 -4.59
C VAL A 860 -22.59 25.72 -3.94
N GLN A 861 -21.72 26.34 -3.16
CA GLN A 861 -21.97 27.64 -2.56
C GLN A 861 -20.74 28.55 -2.69
N ASN A 862 -20.94 29.83 -2.97
CA ASN A 862 -19.84 30.81 -3.04
C ASN A 862 -18.79 30.37 -4.08
N VAL A 863 -19.22 30.31 -5.35
CA VAL A 863 -18.37 29.93 -6.48
C VAL A 863 -18.12 31.15 -7.34
N SER A 864 -16.85 31.44 -7.61
CA SER A 864 -16.42 32.54 -8.49
C SER A 864 -15.76 31.99 -9.74
N PHE A 865 -16.15 32.52 -10.90
CA PHE A 865 -15.55 32.20 -12.20
C PHE A 865 -14.57 33.29 -12.67
N SER A 866 -13.68 33.76 -11.78
CA SER A 866 -12.75 34.86 -12.04
C SER A 866 -11.30 34.48 -11.72
N PRO A 867 -10.28 34.95 -12.49
CA PRO A 867 -10.41 35.70 -13.75
C PRO A 867 -11.09 34.87 -14.85
N VAL A 868 -11.50 35.51 -15.95
CA VAL A 868 -12.26 34.87 -17.05
C VAL A 868 -11.55 33.61 -17.59
N ASN A 869 -12.32 32.56 -17.83
CA ASN A 869 -11.83 31.32 -18.44
C ASN A 869 -11.86 31.42 -19.98
N THR A 870 -10.89 30.80 -20.65
CA THR A 870 -10.77 30.77 -22.11
C THR A 870 -11.28 29.45 -22.67
N PHE A 871 -12.15 29.50 -23.68
CA PHE A 871 -12.72 28.33 -24.33
C PHE A 871 -12.37 28.33 -25.82
N ILE A 872 -11.73 27.27 -26.31
CA ILE A 872 -11.21 27.20 -27.69
C ILE A 872 -11.75 25.95 -28.39
N ASN A 873 -12.37 26.12 -29.56
CA ASN A 873 -12.94 25.04 -30.37
C ASN A 873 -12.41 25.03 -31.81
N ASP A 874 -11.10 24.98 -31.97
CA ASP A 874 -10.48 24.97 -33.30
C ASP A 874 -10.76 23.67 -34.07
N ALA A 875 -11.06 22.58 -33.33
CA ALA A 875 -11.33 21.26 -33.90
C ALA A 875 -12.81 21.03 -34.29
N GLY A 876 -13.71 22.00 -34.06
CA GLY A 876 -15.13 21.86 -34.42
C GLY A 876 -15.88 20.79 -33.61
N CYS A 877 -15.56 20.67 -32.33
CA CYS A 877 -16.11 19.69 -31.38
C CYS A 877 -17.61 19.93 -31.17
N ALA A 878 -18.42 19.05 -31.76
CA ALA A 878 -19.86 19.24 -31.90
C ALA A 878 -20.68 18.96 -30.62
N TYR A 879 -20.11 18.29 -29.63
CA TYR A 879 -20.84 17.94 -28.40
C TYR A 879 -20.70 18.98 -27.28
N GLY A 880 -19.75 19.93 -27.40
CA GLY A 880 -19.59 21.01 -26.42
C GLY A 880 -20.37 22.27 -26.79
N ASP A 881 -21.03 22.89 -25.80
CA ASP A 881 -21.67 24.20 -25.96
C ASP A 881 -20.65 25.31 -25.66
N TYR A 882 -19.81 25.64 -26.64
CA TYR A 882 -18.82 26.72 -26.52
C TYR A 882 -19.44 28.13 -26.48
N ALA A 883 -20.73 28.27 -26.81
CA ALA A 883 -21.46 29.52 -26.69
C ALA A 883 -21.96 29.74 -25.25
N ARG A 884 -22.24 28.65 -24.50
CA ARG A 884 -22.60 28.66 -23.08
C ARG A 884 -21.77 27.61 -22.34
N PRO A 885 -20.47 27.85 -22.17
CA PRO A 885 -19.52 26.83 -21.74
C PRO A 885 -19.65 26.47 -20.25
N ILE A 886 -20.28 27.33 -19.44
CA ILE A 886 -20.49 27.12 -18.01
C ILE A 886 -21.97 26.79 -17.79
N ALA A 887 -22.24 25.69 -17.08
CA ALA A 887 -23.58 25.31 -16.66
C ALA A 887 -23.65 25.07 -15.14
N LEU A 888 -24.75 25.50 -14.54
CA LEU A 888 -25.04 25.30 -13.13
C LEU A 888 -26.17 24.29 -12.97
N GLY A 889 -25.96 23.32 -12.10
CA GLY A 889 -26.96 22.34 -11.69
C GLY A 889 -27.78 22.82 -10.50
N LYS A 890 -28.39 21.86 -9.79
CA LYS A 890 -29.24 22.13 -8.63
C LYS A 890 -28.42 22.71 -7.46
N ASN A 891 -29.09 23.47 -6.59
CA ASN A 891 -28.51 23.98 -5.34
C ASN A 891 -27.17 24.72 -5.52
N ALA A 892 -27.00 25.43 -6.64
CA ALA A 892 -25.90 26.37 -6.83
C ALA A 892 -26.33 27.72 -6.24
N VAL A 893 -25.64 28.16 -5.18
CA VAL A 893 -25.98 29.36 -4.40
C VAL A 893 -24.78 30.31 -4.37
N ASP A 894 -25.03 31.62 -4.42
CA ASP A 894 -23.99 32.66 -4.41
C ASP A 894 -22.90 32.40 -5.47
N VAL A 895 -23.31 32.38 -6.74
CA VAL A 895 -22.42 32.13 -7.87
C VAL A 895 -22.14 33.44 -8.61
N GLU A 896 -20.87 33.81 -8.69
CA GLU A 896 -20.39 34.98 -9.41
C GLU A 896 -19.84 34.56 -10.78
N LEU A 897 -20.55 34.97 -11.84
CA LEU A 897 -20.12 34.78 -13.23
C LEU A 897 -19.43 36.07 -13.70
N ASP A 898 -18.13 35.99 -13.93
CA ASP A 898 -17.35 37.03 -14.61
C ASP A 898 -17.23 36.59 -16.08
N PHE A 899 -17.86 37.34 -17.00
CA PHE A 899 -17.96 37.00 -18.42
C PHE A 899 -16.87 37.68 -19.25
#